data_AF-A0A937QJ11-F1
#
_entry.id   AF-A0A937QJ11-F1
#
_cell.length_a   1.000
_cell.length_b   1.000
_cell.length_c   1.000
_cell.angle_alpha   90.00
_cell.angle_beta   90.00
_cell.angle_gamma   90.00
#
_symmetry.space_group_name_H-M   'P 1'
#
loop_
_entity.id
_entity.type
_entity.pdbx_description
1 polymer ?
#
loop_
_entity_poly.entity_id
_entity_poly.type
_entity_poly.pdbx_seq_one_letter_code
_entity_poly.pdbx_strand_id
1 'polypeptide(L)'
;MAGSFNFFRKYQRSMLVAVAVLAMLAFFVLPPFLQMGAGSSSTDPVVVTWKGGAVREDQLERAVALRTLANRFLMQAAATAGRDPSRLPAFPEGEELIVREMLLAKEAEKIGLTVSNTAINEFLAAWTNNMVRQDQFDAIIAGLRYGRAPVLAADLFESLRTALVARNTLLLFQTGFSGDPPGWRWDFYKRLEQSTTIKVFPVEVENLATSVQAPSESELKAYFEKFKNNLPSMRSPNPGFKEPHRIRYASLMADQKKFEDEAGKTITEKDVEEFYEKNKETRFRQSPPDSPLAQESAISSSDKKSEVETKEESEEGKPLKDSPDTPIQPEQDTEKKVSKDSVKTTPKEDPEQQENTSQPSDSDNGSTIRRTRVMPVAFQVKEEVNETDSSAKDTKQQPEKAPVTGASIPDSVEEQPGASSATGEENKEPGESSEPEMTFQPLEEVTEQIRQEISRQRATETIDAIFSALAADVNAYAEDRALWIARGKDGDKEPAPPDVKKIAEKQSLVAVESNWLTVTEAAKGGGIGSSFEFVPDPSSRFGIRQQRWLETMFGDGTIPLRPVTSRDAEGNRYFSWKQDDQEERVPDFAEARDNVEKAWRIVEARPLAFKRATEIVAKLDEKGFADSLSKAELEEVQEIGPFTWLTQGAAGVNAAPVLSSPQGLAMPGNKMMQKVFSTAEGKSVAVFNEPQTICYVIRLLAFEPPESDLQDRFEGVLGDQRRLSMVAQTAFAEVFMDWIAGLEKDLELTWNRDPRLPR
;
A
#
# COMPACT_ATOMS: atom_id res chain seq x y z
N MET A 1 81.00 36.65 20.69
CA MET A 1 79.79 37.46 20.48
C MET A 1 80.07 38.50 19.40
N ALA A 2 79.75 38.20 18.15
CA ALA A 2 79.70 39.16 17.04
C ALA A 2 78.37 38.89 16.31
N GLY A 3 77.47 39.88 16.33
CA GLY A 3 76.03 39.71 16.11
C GLY A 3 75.62 39.44 14.65
N SER A 4 74.53 38.68 14.51
CA SER A 4 73.81 38.28 13.29
C SER A 4 73.19 39.44 12.48
N PHE A 5 73.45 40.70 12.85
CA PHE A 5 72.87 41.88 12.19
C PHE A 5 73.59 42.33 10.91
N ASN A 6 74.77 41.78 10.59
CA ASN A 6 75.49 42.13 9.35
C ASN A 6 74.80 41.60 8.08
N PHE A 7 74.13 40.44 8.16
CA PHE A 7 73.38 39.90 7.03
C PHE A 7 72.16 40.76 6.72
N PHE A 8 71.45 41.22 7.76
CA PHE A 8 70.27 42.07 7.64
C PHE A 8 70.60 43.45 7.07
N ARG A 9 71.74 44.05 7.46
CA ARG A 9 72.21 45.32 6.87
C ARG A 9 72.65 45.18 5.41
N LYS A 10 73.30 44.07 5.04
CA LYS A 10 73.80 43.84 3.67
C LYS A 10 72.66 43.72 2.65
N TYR A 11 71.53 43.16 3.05
CA TYR A 11 70.37 42.92 2.18
C TYR A 11 69.13 43.75 2.54
N GLN A 12 69.28 44.81 3.36
CA GLN A 12 68.17 45.62 3.84
C GLN A 12 67.31 46.20 2.70
N ARG A 13 67.94 46.66 1.62
CA ARG A 13 67.22 47.19 0.45
C ARG A 13 66.46 46.11 -0.31
N SER A 14 67.08 44.95 -0.54
CA SER A 14 66.43 43.81 -1.22
C SER A 14 65.30 43.21 -0.39
N MET A 15 65.41 43.17 0.94
CA MET A 15 64.34 42.70 1.82
C MET A 15 63.17 43.69 1.87
N LEU A 16 63.45 45.00 1.93
CA LEU A 16 62.39 46.02 1.86
C LEU A 16 61.61 45.96 0.54
N VAL A 17 62.31 45.75 -0.58
CA VAL A 17 61.67 45.57 -1.89
C VAL A 17 60.85 44.27 -1.93
N ALA A 18 61.37 43.16 -1.40
CA ALA A 18 60.63 41.89 -1.36
C ALA A 18 59.36 41.99 -0.50
N VAL A 19 59.43 42.66 0.66
CA VAL A 19 58.28 42.90 1.54
C VAL A 19 57.28 43.87 0.90
N ALA A 20 57.75 44.91 0.20
CA ALA A 20 56.89 45.84 -0.52
C ALA A 20 56.15 45.17 -1.69
N VAL A 21 56.82 44.27 -2.43
CA VAL A 21 56.20 43.47 -3.50
C VAL A 21 55.19 42.46 -2.94
N LEU A 22 55.51 41.80 -1.82
CA LEU A 22 54.56 40.93 -1.12
C LEU A 22 53.34 41.71 -0.59
N ALA A 23 53.55 42.92 -0.08
CA ALA A 23 52.46 43.79 0.35
C ALA A 23 51.59 44.25 -0.83
N MET A 24 52.19 44.60 -1.98
CA MET A 24 51.43 44.92 -3.19
C MET A 24 50.63 43.71 -3.71
N LEU A 25 51.20 42.50 -3.69
CA LEU A 25 50.47 41.27 -4.04
C LEU A 25 49.29 41.02 -3.09
N ALA A 26 49.50 41.18 -1.77
CA ALA A 26 48.47 40.97 -0.77
C ALA A 26 47.32 41.99 -0.84
N PHE A 27 47.62 43.25 -1.16
CA PHE A 27 46.61 44.33 -1.16
C PHE A 27 46.02 44.67 -2.53
N PHE A 28 46.67 44.33 -3.65
CA PHE A 28 46.14 44.63 -4.99
C PHE A 28 45.74 43.39 -5.79
N VAL A 29 46.39 42.23 -5.56
CA VAL A 29 46.07 41.01 -6.32
C VAL A 29 45.11 40.11 -5.56
N LEU A 30 45.22 40.02 -4.24
CA LEU A 30 44.30 39.19 -3.44
C LEU A 30 42.83 39.66 -3.46
N PRO A 31 42.49 40.97 -3.40
CA PRO A 31 41.09 41.40 -3.31
C PRO A 31 40.24 41.09 -4.56
N PRO A 32 40.72 41.24 -5.81
CA PRO A 32 39.99 40.78 -7.00
C PRO A 32 39.77 39.27 -7.03
N PHE A 33 40.75 38.46 -6.59
CA PHE A 33 40.61 37.00 -6.54
C PHE A 33 39.68 36.52 -5.40
N LEU A 34 39.66 37.22 -4.26
CA LEU A 34 38.70 36.95 -3.19
C LEU A 34 37.28 37.42 -3.55
N GLN A 35 37.12 38.48 -4.35
CA GLN A 35 35.82 38.87 -4.91
C GLN A 35 35.33 37.92 -6.02
N MET A 36 36.23 37.27 -6.75
CA MET A 36 35.86 36.26 -7.76
C MET A 36 35.58 34.87 -7.17
N GLY A 37 36.05 34.59 -5.94
CA GLY A 37 35.81 33.33 -5.22
C GLY A 37 34.68 33.36 -4.18
N ALA A 38 34.13 34.54 -3.85
CA ALA A 38 33.07 34.71 -2.85
C ALA A 38 31.70 35.10 -3.44
N GLY A 39 31.51 34.79 -4.72
CA GLY A 39 30.26 34.99 -5.44
C GLY A 39 29.76 33.70 -6.07
N SER A 40 29.64 32.60 -5.30
CA SER A 40 28.64 31.61 -5.67
C SER A 40 27.29 32.29 -5.45
N SER A 41 26.76 32.93 -6.49
CA SER A 41 25.32 33.06 -6.59
C SER A 41 24.79 31.64 -6.49
N SER A 42 24.38 31.22 -5.30
CA SER A 42 23.52 30.07 -5.11
C SER A 42 22.28 30.43 -5.92
N THR A 43 22.27 30.06 -7.20
CA THR A 43 21.08 30.13 -8.02
C THR A 43 20.10 29.24 -7.29
N ASP A 44 19.11 29.85 -6.66
CA ASP A 44 17.99 29.19 -5.99
C ASP A 44 16.88 29.05 -7.04
N PRO A 45 16.86 27.93 -7.80
CA PRO A 45 15.98 27.78 -8.93
C PRO A 45 14.53 27.65 -8.45
N VAL A 46 13.61 28.06 -9.30
CA VAL A 46 12.20 27.72 -9.11
C VAL A 46 12.02 26.25 -9.46
N VAL A 47 11.52 25.46 -8.50
CA VAL A 47 11.36 24.01 -8.66
C VAL A 47 9.93 23.60 -8.94
N VAL A 48 8.97 24.39 -8.47
CA VAL A 48 7.55 24.17 -8.72
C VAL A 48 6.88 25.48 -9.10
N THR A 49 6.04 25.43 -10.12
CA THR A 49 5.20 26.55 -10.56
C THR A 49 3.75 26.11 -10.70
N TRP A 50 2.83 27.02 -10.37
CA TRP A 50 1.40 26.85 -10.59
C TRP A 50 0.72 28.21 -10.78
N LYS A 51 -0.52 28.18 -11.23
CA LYS A 51 -1.37 29.36 -11.38
C LYS A 51 -1.62 30.00 -10.01
N GLY A 52 -0.89 31.09 -9.74
CA GLY A 52 -0.95 31.82 -8.46
C GLY A 52 0.21 31.53 -7.50
N GLY A 53 1.30 30.90 -7.95
CA GLY A 53 2.49 30.76 -7.12
C GLY A 53 3.67 30.05 -7.77
N ALA A 54 4.82 30.17 -7.11
CA ALA A 54 6.02 29.41 -7.41
C ALA A 54 6.73 29.09 -6.09
N VAL A 55 7.39 27.94 -6.02
CA VAL A 55 8.23 27.52 -4.89
C VAL A 55 9.65 27.32 -5.40
N ARG A 56 10.59 27.91 -4.66
CA ARG A 56 12.03 27.77 -4.90
C ARG A 56 12.63 26.60 -4.14
N GLU A 57 13.84 26.21 -4.52
CA GLU A 57 14.54 25.07 -3.91
C GLU A 57 14.72 25.28 -2.41
N ASP A 58 15.17 26.46 -2.00
CA ASP A 58 15.40 26.78 -0.58
C ASP A 58 14.11 26.72 0.26
N GLN A 59 13.00 27.16 -0.32
CA GLN A 59 11.68 27.17 0.29
C GLN A 59 11.15 25.75 0.44
N LEU A 60 11.32 24.91 -0.58
CA LEU A 60 10.90 23.52 -0.54
C LEU A 60 11.72 22.72 0.47
N GLU A 61 13.05 22.87 0.45
CA GLU A 61 13.94 22.21 1.41
C GLU A 61 13.65 22.63 2.85
N ARG A 62 13.37 23.92 3.07
CA ARG A 62 12.95 24.42 4.38
C ARG A 62 11.58 23.86 4.78
N ALA A 63 10.61 23.78 3.87
CA ALA A 63 9.28 23.24 4.14
C ALA A 63 9.35 21.75 4.55
N VAL A 64 10.12 20.94 3.81
CA VAL A 64 10.41 19.54 4.15
C VAL A 64 11.03 19.42 5.53
N ALA A 65 12.08 20.20 5.81
CA ALA A 65 12.74 20.12 7.10
C ALA A 65 11.85 20.56 8.27
N LEU A 66 11.07 21.64 8.10
CA LEU A 66 10.10 22.10 9.09
C LEU A 66 8.99 21.07 9.30
N ARG A 67 8.61 20.32 8.26
CA ARG A 67 7.64 19.23 8.36
C ARG A 67 8.19 18.06 9.19
N THR A 68 9.40 17.59 8.90
CA THR A 68 10.06 16.55 9.70
C THR A 68 10.23 16.98 11.17
N LEU A 69 10.58 18.26 11.40
CA LEU A 69 10.68 18.81 12.75
C LEU A 69 9.31 18.90 13.44
N ALA A 70 8.24 19.24 12.71
CA ALA A 70 6.88 19.24 13.24
C ALA A 70 6.42 17.83 13.64
N ASN A 71 6.71 16.82 12.83
CA ASN A 71 6.43 15.43 13.20
C ASN A 71 7.24 15.00 14.42
N ARG A 72 8.54 15.32 14.48
CA ARG A 72 9.37 15.02 15.66
C ARG A 72 8.82 15.69 16.93
N PHE A 73 8.42 16.96 16.83
CA PHE A 73 7.76 17.70 17.91
C PHE A 73 6.50 16.96 18.41
N LEU A 74 5.61 16.57 17.50
CA LEU A 74 4.36 15.86 17.83
C LEU A 74 4.62 14.49 18.46
N MET A 75 5.63 13.77 18.00
CA MET A 75 6.01 12.46 18.53
C MET A 75 6.62 12.58 19.93
N GLN A 76 7.47 13.59 20.17
CA GLN A 76 8.02 13.87 21.51
C GLN A 76 6.94 14.36 22.48
N ALA A 77 6.02 15.20 22.02
CA ALA A 77 4.86 15.63 22.81
C ALA A 77 3.97 14.44 23.18
N ALA A 78 3.70 13.53 22.24
CA ALA A 78 2.95 12.31 22.50
C ALA A 78 3.65 11.37 23.49
N ALA A 79 4.97 11.17 23.35
CA ALA A 79 5.76 10.38 24.29
C ALA A 79 5.71 10.97 25.70
N THR A 80 5.80 12.30 25.82
CA THR A 80 5.69 13.02 27.10
C THR A 80 4.30 12.86 27.73
N ALA A 81 3.26 12.71 26.90
CA ALA A 81 1.90 12.38 27.32
C ALA A 81 1.70 10.89 27.69
N GLY A 82 2.74 10.05 27.62
CA GLY A 82 2.64 8.60 27.86
C GLY A 82 1.98 7.81 26.72
N ARG A 83 1.85 8.39 25.52
CA ARG A 83 1.36 7.70 24.33
C ARG A 83 2.52 7.07 23.57
N ASP A 84 2.28 5.90 22.99
CA ASP A 84 3.23 5.24 22.09
C ASP A 84 3.32 6.02 20.76
N PRO A 85 4.46 6.65 20.44
CA PRO A 85 4.61 7.43 19.21
C PRO A 85 4.45 6.57 17.96
N SER A 86 4.87 5.28 18.01
CA SER A 86 4.83 4.39 16.84
C SER A 86 3.41 4.15 16.30
N ARG A 87 2.39 4.39 17.12
CA ARG A 87 0.97 4.21 16.77
C ARG A 87 0.28 5.47 16.29
N LEU A 88 0.99 6.60 16.24
CA LEU A 88 0.41 7.90 15.88
C LEU A 88 0.70 8.25 14.42
N PRO A 89 -0.30 8.76 13.67
CA PRO A 89 -0.09 9.13 12.28
C PRO A 89 0.76 10.40 12.18
N ALA A 90 1.86 10.33 11.44
CA ALA A 90 2.67 11.49 11.08
C ALA A 90 2.07 12.24 9.89
N PHE A 91 2.35 13.53 9.78
CA PHE A 91 2.08 14.28 8.55
C PHE A 91 3.04 13.83 7.45
N PRO A 92 2.63 13.86 6.17
CA PRO A 92 3.50 13.45 5.07
C PRO A 92 4.72 14.38 4.94
N GLU A 93 5.88 13.79 4.63
CA GLU A 93 7.18 14.50 4.55
C GLU A 93 7.78 14.59 3.13
N GLY A 94 7.21 13.89 2.14
CA GLY A 94 7.70 13.92 0.77
C GLY A 94 7.48 15.28 0.10
N GLU A 95 8.43 15.71 -0.75
CA GLU A 95 8.37 17.00 -1.47
C GLU A 95 7.04 17.16 -2.23
N GLU A 96 6.61 16.13 -2.94
CA GLU A 96 5.35 16.12 -3.69
C GLU A 96 4.13 16.32 -2.79
N LEU A 97 4.08 15.61 -1.67
CA LEU A 97 2.96 15.67 -0.73
C LEU A 97 2.89 17.02 -0.03
N ILE A 98 4.04 17.60 0.31
CA ILE A 98 4.12 18.94 0.91
C ILE A 98 3.64 19.98 -0.09
N VAL A 99 4.08 19.92 -1.35
CA VAL A 99 3.60 20.84 -2.39
C VAL A 99 2.10 20.70 -2.57
N ARG A 100 1.57 19.47 -2.63
CA ARG A 100 0.12 19.24 -2.71
C ARG A 100 -0.63 19.85 -1.52
N GLU A 101 -0.12 19.71 -0.30
CA GLU A 101 -0.70 20.36 0.87
C GLU A 101 -0.63 21.89 0.80
N MET A 102 0.45 22.47 0.27
CA MET A 102 0.54 23.91 0.04
C MET A 102 -0.51 24.40 -0.96
N LEU A 103 -0.79 23.63 -2.02
CA LEU A 103 -1.85 23.94 -2.97
C LEU A 103 -3.23 23.88 -2.31
N LEU A 104 -3.48 22.81 -1.54
CA LEU A 104 -4.73 22.65 -0.78
C LEU A 104 -4.92 23.77 0.26
N ALA A 105 -3.86 24.17 0.96
CA ALA A 105 -3.92 25.28 1.91
C ALA A 105 -4.25 26.61 1.21
N LYS A 106 -3.66 26.88 0.04
CA LYS A 106 -4.01 28.06 -0.76
C LYS A 106 -5.46 28.03 -1.25
N GLU A 107 -5.96 26.86 -1.64
CA GLU A 107 -7.35 26.73 -2.08
C GLU A 107 -8.32 26.90 -0.91
N ALA A 108 -7.96 26.35 0.25
CA ALA A 108 -8.67 26.54 1.51
C ALA A 108 -8.78 28.03 1.90
N GLU A 109 -7.68 28.78 1.79
CA GLU A 109 -7.67 30.22 2.05
C GLU A 109 -8.62 30.99 1.13
N LYS A 110 -8.70 30.62 -0.17
CA LYS A 110 -9.65 31.25 -1.11
C LYS A 110 -11.11 31.03 -0.71
N ILE A 111 -11.43 29.85 -0.17
CA ILE A 111 -12.78 29.54 0.32
C ILE A 111 -13.02 29.97 1.78
N GLY A 112 -12.07 30.72 2.37
CA GLY A 112 -12.20 31.31 3.70
C GLY A 112 -11.86 30.37 4.87
N LEU A 113 -11.28 29.20 4.61
CA LEU A 113 -10.81 28.28 5.64
C LEU A 113 -9.41 28.68 6.12
N THR A 114 -9.28 29.00 7.41
CA THR A 114 -8.00 29.35 8.04
C THR A 114 -7.86 28.64 9.40
N VAL A 115 -6.63 28.40 9.84
CA VAL A 115 -6.33 27.80 11.16
C VAL A 115 -5.62 28.84 12.03
N SER A 116 -6.28 29.22 13.13
CA SER A 116 -5.73 30.15 14.12
C SER A 116 -4.71 29.47 15.04
N ASN A 117 -3.87 30.26 15.72
CA ASN A 117 -2.98 29.72 16.77
C ASN A 117 -3.77 29.00 17.88
N THR A 118 -4.97 29.46 18.19
CA THR A 118 -5.87 28.80 19.16
C THR A 118 -6.24 27.40 18.72
N ALA A 119 -6.61 27.21 17.44
CA ALA A 119 -6.93 25.90 16.89
C ALA A 119 -5.72 24.94 16.90
N ILE A 120 -4.50 25.47 16.70
CA ILE A 120 -3.26 24.68 16.84
C ILE A 120 -3.08 24.22 18.28
N ASN A 121 -3.26 25.12 19.25
CA ASN A 121 -3.14 24.76 20.68
C ASN A 121 -4.20 23.74 21.10
N GLU A 122 -5.44 23.88 20.63
CA GLU A 122 -6.51 22.89 20.84
C GLU A 122 -6.16 21.53 20.22
N PHE A 123 -5.59 21.53 19.02
CA PHE A 123 -5.07 20.32 18.38
C PHE A 123 -3.97 19.67 19.22
N LEU A 124 -2.99 20.43 19.73
CA LEU A 124 -1.91 19.91 20.58
C LEU A 124 -2.44 19.37 21.91
N ALA A 125 -3.43 20.04 22.51
CA ALA A 125 -4.11 19.55 23.71
C ALA A 125 -4.84 18.23 23.43
N ALA A 126 -5.57 18.12 22.31
CA ALA A 126 -6.22 16.86 21.92
C ALA A 126 -5.22 15.75 21.60
N TRP A 127 -4.12 16.09 20.91
CA TRP A 127 -3.05 15.16 20.54
C TRP A 127 -2.40 14.50 21.77
N THR A 128 -2.18 15.31 22.81
CA THR A 128 -1.53 14.91 24.07
C THR A 128 -2.51 14.49 25.17
N ASN A 129 -3.81 14.38 24.88
CA ASN A 129 -4.87 14.17 25.88
C ASN A 129 -4.81 15.18 27.05
N ASN A 130 -4.35 16.40 26.77
CA ASN A 130 -4.16 17.49 27.73
C ASN A 130 -3.17 17.17 28.86
N MET A 131 -2.23 16.24 28.62
CA MET A 131 -1.25 15.77 29.62
C MET A 131 0.08 16.53 29.56
N VAL A 132 0.32 17.31 28.50
CA VAL A 132 1.56 18.08 28.32
C VAL A 132 1.29 19.55 28.61
N ARG A 133 2.09 20.13 29.50
CA ARG A 133 2.00 21.54 29.88
C ARG A 133 2.79 22.44 28.91
N GLN A 134 2.48 23.74 28.92
CA GLN A 134 3.13 24.72 28.05
C GLN A 134 4.65 24.77 28.22
N ASP A 135 5.16 24.69 29.47
CA ASP A 135 6.59 24.65 29.77
C ASP A 135 7.29 23.44 29.15
N GLN A 136 6.58 22.31 29.09
CA GLN A 136 7.09 21.09 28.46
C GLN A 136 7.10 21.23 26.93
N PHE A 137 6.06 21.83 26.34
CA PHE A 137 6.08 22.15 24.91
C PHE A 137 7.24 23.08 24.54
N ASP A 138 7.46 24.14 25.33
CA ASP A 138 8.57 25.07 25.11
C ASP A 138 9.92 24.37 25.23
N ALA A 139 10.08 23.45 26.20
CA ALA A 139 11.29 22.64 26.35
C ALA A 139 11.53 21.71 25.15
N ILE A 140 10.48 21.09 24.61
CA ILE A 140 10.57 20.24 23.41
C ILE A 140 11.00 21.10 22.21
N ILE A 141 10.36 22.27 22.00
CA ILE A 141 10.71 23.20 20.90
C ILE A 141 12.17 23.66 21.05
N ALA A 142 12.60 24.00 22.27
CA ALA A 142 13.96 24.40 22.57
C ALA A 142 15.00 23.29 22.33
N GLY A 143 14.58 22.02 22.22
CA GLY A 143 15.42 20.89 21.82
C GLY A 143 15.56 20.70 20.30
N LEU A 144 14.66 21.29 19.50
CA LEU A 144 14.66 21.12 18.04
C LEU A 144 15.71 22.02 17.36
N ARG A 145 16.40 21.47 16.37
CA ARG A 145 17.45 22.17 15.61
C ARG A 145 17.23 21.97 14.11
N TYR A 146 17.40 23.05 13.35
CA TYR A 146 17.51 23.02 11.90
C TYR A 146 18.96 23.38 11.53
N GLY A 147 19.75 22.38 11.13
CA GLY A 147 21.20 22.53 11.00
C GLY A 147 21.82 22.93 12.34
N ARG A 148 22.46 24.10 12.39
CA ARG A 148 23.05 24.67 13.63
C ARG A 148 22.12 25.67 14.34
N ALA A 149 20.98 26.03 13.73
CA ALA A 149 20.08 27.05 14.26
C ALA A 149 18.96 26.43 15.13
N PRO A 150 18.51 27.12 16.19
CA PRO A 150 17.30 26.75 16.91
C PRO A 150 16.06 26.98 16.04
N VAL A 151 15.06 26.11 16.20
CA VAL A 151 13.77 26.26 15.51
C VAL A 151 12.92 27.27 16.28
N LEU A 152 12.35 28.24 15.58
CA LEU A 152 11.42 29.21 16.18
C LEU A 152 10.04 28.57 16.33
N ALA A 153 9.36 28.84 17.45
CA ALA A 153 7.98 28.39 17.67
C ALA A 153 7.03 28.88 16.56
N ALA A 154 7.25 30.08 16.03
CA ALA A 154 6.48 30.64 14.93
C ALA A 154 6.60 29.81 13.64
N ASP A 155 7.81 29.40 13.26
CA ASP A 155 8.05 28.58 12.07
C ASP A 155 7.41 27.20 12.19
N LEU A 156 7.47 26.60 13.39
CA LEU A 156 6.81 25.34 13.70
C LEU A 156 5.28 25.47 13.62
N PHE A 157 4.71 26.54 14.19
CA PHE A 157 3.28 26.80 14.14
C PHE A 157 2.79 27.07 12.72
N GLU A 158 3.60 27.71 11.87
CA GLU A 158 3.27 27.94 10.47
C GLU A 158 3.26 26.64 9.65
N SER A 159 4.24 25.76 9.90
CA SER A 159 4.26 24.40 9.33
C SER A 159 3.01 23.60 9.74
N LEU A 160 2.66 23.63 11.03
CA LEU A 160 1.46 22.98 11.56
C LEU A 160 0.18 23.61 11.00
N ARG A 161 0.11 24.93 10.86
CA ARG A 161 -1.02 25.65 10.25
C ARG A 161 -1.29 25.15 8.86
N THR A 162 -0.27 25.14 8.00
CA THR A 162 -0.39 24.68 6.61
C THR A 162 -0.89 23.23 6.57
N ALA A 163 -0.28 22.35 7.38
CA ALA A 163 -0.66 20.94 7.47
C ALA A 163 -2.11 20.75 7.95
N LEU A 164 -2.52 21.49 8.97
CA LEU A 164 -3.86 21.39 9.57
C LEU A 164 -4.94 21.99 8.68
N VAL A 165 -4.69 23.10 7.98
CA VAL A 165 -5.62 23.66 7.00
C VAL A 165 -5.83 22.66 5.87
N ALA A 166 -4.75 22.13 5.30
CA ALA A 166 -4.83 21.13 4.24
C ALA A 166 -5.61 19.89 4.72
N ARG A 167 -5.23 19.32 5.88
CA ARG A 167 -5.92 18.17 6.48
C ARG A 167 -7.40 18.44 6.75
N ASN A 168 -7.74 19.60 7.31
CA ASN A 168 -9.14 19.94 7.60
C ASN A 168 -9.95 20.14 6.33
N THR A 169 -9.35 20.71 5.28
CA THR A 169 -9.96 20.84 3.95
C THR A 169 -10.24 19.47 3.36
N LEU A 170 -9.27 18.56 3.45
CA LEU A 170 -9.46 17.17 3.05
C LEU A 170 -10.58 16.53 3.87
N LEU A 171 -10.57 16.64 5.20
CA LEU A 171 -11.63 16.11 6.06
C LEU A 171 -13.01 16.66 5.70
N LEU A 172 -13.15 17.97 5.47
CA LEU A 172 -14.41 18.59 5.04
C LEU A 172 -14.87 18.02 3.71
N PHE A 173 -13.96 17.86 2.75
CA PHE A 173 -14.25 17.17 1.50
C PHE A 173 -14.75 15.75 1.79
N GLN A 174 -14.02 14.94 2.56
CA GLN A 174 -14.45 13.56 2.88
C GLN A 174 -15.81 13.52 3.59
N THR A 175 -16.12 14.48 4.48
CA THR A 175 -17.42 14.53 5.16
C THR A 175 -18.58 14.79 4.20
N GLY A 176 -18.35 15.52 3.09
CA GLY A 176 -19.33 15.65 2.01
C GLY A 176 -19.69 14.32 1.35
N PHE A 177 -18.81 13.32 1.44
CA PHE A 177 -19.00 11.96 0.92
C PHE A 177 -19.32 10.94 2.04
N SER A 178 -19.44 11.38 3.30
CA SER A 178 -19.68 10.48 4.44
C SER A 178 -21.13 10.00 4.57
N GLY A 179 -22.01 10.46 3.69
CA GLY A 179 -23.28 9.82 3.44
C GLY A 179 -23.15 8.82 2.30
N ASP A 180 -23.86 7.69 2.39
CA ASP A 180 -24.12 6.83 1.25
C ASP A 180 -25.52 7.19 0.69
N PRO A 181 -25.66 8.19 -0.20
CA PRO A 181 -26.93 8.49 -0.84
C PRO A 181 -27.61 7.22 -1.37
N PRO A 182 -28.94 7.07 -1.27
CA PRO A 182 -29.63 5.88 -1.75
C PRO A 182 -29.30 5.51 -3.20
N GLY A 183 -29.12 6.50 -4.07
CA GLY A 183 -28.69 6.28 -5.46
C GLY A 183 -27.29 5.67 -5.58
N TRP A 184 -26.34 6.07 -4.73
CA TRP A 184 -25.00 5.46 -4.71
C TRP A 184 -25.03 4.03 -4.17
N ARG A 185 -25.85 3.78 -3.13
CA ARG A 185 -26.07 2.42 -2.62
C ARG A 185 -26.62 1.49 -3.70
N TRP A 186 -27.57 2.00 -4.49
CA TRP A 186 -28.09 1.29 -5.66
C TRP A 186 -27.00 1.03 -6.71
N ASP A 187 -26.20 2.04 -7.05
CA ASP A 187 -25.11 1.86 -8.02
C ASP A 187 -24.04 0.87 -7.53
N PHE A 188 -23.65 0.91 -6.26
CA PHE A 188 -22.72 -0.06 -5.67
C PHE A 188 -23.31 -1.47 -5.65
N TYR A 189 -24.60 -1.61 -5.38
CA TYR A 189 -25.29 -2.88 -5.44
C TYR A 189 -25.29 -3.46 -6.87
N LYS A 190 -25.62 -2.65 -7.88
CA LYS A 190 -25.55 -3.06 -9.30
C LYS A 190 -24.14 -3.53 -9.68
N ARG A 191 -23.08 -2.86 -9.23
CA ARG A 191 -21.69 -3.27 -9.52
C ARG A 191 -21.35 -4.68 -9.03
N LEU A 192 -22.02 -5.15 -7.97
CA LEU A 192 -21.78 -6.45 -7.35
C LEU A 192 -22.72 -7.53 -7.87
N GLU A 193 -23.98 -7.19 -8.15
CA GLU A 193 -25.05 -8.16 -8.42
C GLU A 193 -25.48 -8.22 -9.88
N GLN A 194 -25.33 -7.13 -10.63
CA GLN A 194 -25.69 -7.11 -12.04
C GLN A 194 -24.53 -7.67 -12.85
N SER A 195 -24.78 -8.79 -13.51
CA SER A 195 -23.87 -9.38 -14.48
C SER A 195 -24.27 -8.98 -15.90
N THR A 196 -23.30 -9.05 -16.82
CA THR A 196 -23.54 -8.79 -18.24
C THR A 196 -22.79 -9.79 -19.11
N THR A 197 -23.35 -10.04 -20.28
CA THR A 197 -22.71 -10.78 -21.36
C THR A 197 -22.50 -9.83 -22.54
N ILE A 198 -21.31 -9.87 -23.12
CA ILE A 198 -20.90 -8.97 -24.21
C ILE A 198 -20.31 -9.74 -25.38
N LYS A 199 -20.40 -9.17 -26.58
CA LYS A 199 -19.57 -9.55 -27.73
C LYS A 199 -18.52 -8.50 -27.97
N VAL A 200 -17.27 -8.92 -28.11
CA VAL A 200 -16.13 -8.03 -28.27
C VAL A 200 -15.32 -8.34 -29.51
N PHE A 201 -14.80 -7.28 -30.12
CA PHE A 201 -13.80 -7.35 -31.19
C PHE A 201 -12.60 -6.46 -30.80
N PRO A 202 -11.37 -7.01 -30.72
CA PRO A 202 -10.20 -6.25 -30.37
C PRO A 202 -9.64 -5.47 -31.56
N VAL A 203 -9.34 -4.18 -31.36
CA VAL A 203 -8.52 -3.38 -32.30
C VAL A 203 -7.18 -3.12 -31.65
N GLU A 204 -6.16 -3.89 -32.05
CA GLU A 204 -4.81 -3.77 -31.50
C GLU A 204 -4.11 -2.50 -31.99
N VAL A 205 -3.58 -1.71 -31.05
CA VAL A 205 -2.91 -0.45 -31.35
C VAL A 205 -1.56 -0.70 -32.04
N GLU A 206 -0.85 -1.76 -31.67
CA GLU A 206 0.47 -2.09 -32.22
C GLU A 206 0.43 -2.37 -33.73
N ASN A 207 -0.64 -3.01 -34.23
CA ASN A 207 -0.83 -3.25 -35.66
C ASN A 207 -0.95 -1.95 -36.47
N LEU A 208 -1.53 -0.91 -35.87
CA LEU A 208 -1.66 0.41 -36.49
C LEU A 208 -0.39 1.25 -36.32
N ALA A 209 0.40 1.03 -35.27
CA ALA A 209 1.67 1.73 -35.02
C ALA A 209 2.69 1.55 -36.15
N THR A 210 2.65 0.43 -36.87
CA THR A 210 3.52 0.19 -38.03
C THR A 210 3.26 1.18 -39.18
N SER A 211 2.05 1.74 -39.27
CA SER A 211 1.67 2.73 -40.29
C SER A 211 1.97 4.18 -39.91
N VAL A 212 2.39 4.44 -38.66
CA VAL A 212 2.74 5.77 -38.18
C VAL A 212 4.17 6.11 -38.60
N GLN A 213 4.35 7.26 -39.25
CA GLN A 213 5.67 7.73 -39.67
C GLN A 213 6.54 8.09 -38.46
N ALA A 214 7.83 7.72 -38.50
CA ALA A 214 8.77 8.07 -37.44
C ALA A 214 8.90 9.59 -37.29
N PRO A 215 8.93 10.11 -36.04
CA PRO A 215 9.08 11.53 -35.78
C PRO A 215 10.53 11.97 -35.96
N SER A 216 10.78 13.27 -35.81
CA SER A 216 12.14 13.82 -35.82
C SER A 216 12.94 13.34 -34.60
N GLU A 217 14.27 13.31 -34.72
CA GLU A 217 15.13 12.91 -33.60
C GLU A 217 15.02 13.86 -32.40
N SER A 218 14.75 15.15 -32.65
CA SER A 218 14.49 16.14 -31.59
C SER A 218 13.23 15.80 -30.79
N GLU A 219 12.18 15.34 -31.45
CA GLU A 219 10.93 14.93 -30.79
C GLU A 219 11.13 13.65 -29.98
N LEU A 220 11.88 12.67 -30.50
CA LEU A 220 12.22 11.46 -29.74
C LEU A 220 13.05 11.79 -28.49
N LYS A 221 13.99 12.72 -28.58
CA LYS A 221 14.77 13.17 -27.41
C LYS A 221 13.89 13.84 -26.38
N ALA A 222 13.01 14.75 -26.79
CA ALA A 222 12.07 15.40 -25.87
C ALA A 222 11.11 14.39 -25.23
N TYR A 223 10.67 13.39 -26.00
CA TYR A 223 9.81 12.30 -25.51
C TYR A 223 10.55 11.40 -24.51
N PHE A 224 11.80 11.04 -24.80
CA PHE A 224 12.66 10.31 -23.88
C PHE A 224 12.87 11.09 -22.58
N GLU A 225 13.28 12.36 -22.65
CA GLU A 225 13.51 13.22 -21.48
C GLU A 225 12.29 13.29 -20.55
N LYS A 226 11.08 13.30 -21.13
CA LYS A 226 9.83 13.32 -20.36
C LYS A 226 9.55 12.03 -19.57
N PHE A 227 9.98 10.87 -20.08
CA PHE A 227 9.62 9.55 -19.54
C PHE A 227 10.82 8.71 -19.08
N LYS A 228 12.04 9.26 -19.14
CA LYS A 228 13.28 8.53 -18.82
C LYS A 228 13.36 8.02 -17.39
N ASN A 229 12.72 8.73 -16.45
CA ASN A 229 12.72 8.39 -15.03
C ASN A 229 11.54 7.49 -14.63
N ASN A 230 10.61 7.21 -15.54
CA ASN A 230 9.47 6.35 -15.26
C ASN A 230 9.85 4.89 -15.48
N LEU A 231 9.49 4.04 -14.52
CA LEU A 231 9.58 2.58 -14.68
C LEU A 231 8.48 2.09 -15.64
N PRO A 232 8.77 1.11 -16.52
CA PRO A 232 7.76 0.41 -17.28
C PRO A 232 6.72 -0.22 -16.36
N SER A 233 5.45 0.16 -16.55
CA SER A 233 4.32 -0.40 -15.80
C SER A 233 3.31 -1.02 -16.75
N MET A 234 2.93 -2.27 -16.49
CA MET A 234 2.07 -3.05 -17.37
C MET A 234 0.64 -2.49 -17.52
N ARG A 235 0.14 -1.80 -16.49
CA ARG A 235 -1.20 -1.16 -16.50
C ARG A 235 -1.16 0.32 -16.89
N SER A 236 0.03 0.93 -16.94
CA SER A 236 0.16 2.34 -17.28
C SER A 236 -0.01 2.55 -18.78
N PRO A 237 -0.83 3.53 -19.22
CA PRO A 237 -0.85 3.96 -20.61
C PRO A 237 0.38 4.79 -20.99
N ASN A 238 1.13 5.32 -20.01
CA ASN A 238 2.35 6.07 -20.28
C ASN A 238 3.55 5.11 -20.34
N PRO A 239 4.49 5.32 -21.27
CA PRO A 239 5.72 4.53 -21.30
C PRO A 239 6.61 4.88 -20.11
N GLY A 240 7.52 3.96 -19.81
CA GLY A 240 8.65 4.19 -18.92
C GLY A 240 9.92 3.66 -19.58
N PHE A 241 11.00 4.44 -19.54
CA PHE A 241 12.28 4.06 -20.13
C PHE A 241 13.37 3.76 -19.08
N LYS A 242 13.05 3.90 -17.79
CA LYS A 242 13.97 3.48 -16.72
C LYS A 242 14.08 1.97 -16.70
N GLU A 243 15.29 1.44 -16.70
CA GLU A 243 15.49 0.00 -16.56
C GLU A 243 15.17 -0.40 -15.11
N PRO A 244 14.25 -1.36 -14.90
CA PRO A 244 13.91 -1.83 -13.57
C PRO A 244 15.08 -2.59 -12.95
N HIS A 245 15.07 -2.70 -11.62
CA HIS A 245 16.01 -3.50 -10.85
C HIS A 245 15.99 -4.96 -11.32
N ARG A 246 17.17 -5.49 -11.66
CA ARG A 246 17.34 -6.88 -12.08
C ARG A 246 18.36 -7.57 -11.20
N ILE A 247 18.11 -8.84 -10.94
CA ILE A 247 19.06 -9.69 -10.23
C ILE A 247 19.29 -10.98 -11.02
N ARG A 248 20.43 -11.60 -10.75
CA ARG A 248 20.67 -13.02 -11.02
C ARG A 248 20.78 -13.74 -9.70
N TYR A 249 20.19 -14.91 -9.59
CA TYR A 249 20.21 -15.71 -8.38
C TYR A 249 20.46 -17.18 -8.70
N ALA A 250 21.04 -17.87 -7.73
CA ALA A 250 21.05 -19.32 -7.67
C ALA A 250 20.13 -19.77 -6.55
N SER A 251 19.45 -20.89 -6.77
CA SER A 251 18.56 -21.52 -5.80
C SER A 251 18.70 -23.03 -5.83
N LEU A 252 18.57 -23.62 -4.65
CA LEU A 252 18.48 -25.05 -4.40
C LEU A 252 17.17 -25.31 -3.65
N MET A 253 16.27 -26.08 -4.25
CA MET A 253 14.99 -26.45 -3.66
C MET A 253 15.05 -27.85 -3.07
N ALA A 254 14.66 -27.98 -1.81
CA ALA A 254 14.36 -29.24 -1.15
C ALA A 254 12.86 -29.52 -1.28
N ASP A 255 12.53 -30.61 -1.97
CA ASP A 255 11.17 -31.11 -2.11
C ASP A 255 10.77 -31.82 -0.82
N GLN A 256 9.92 -31.16 -0.03
CA GLN A 256 9.62 -31.58 1.34
C GLN A 256 9.08 -33.02 1.41
N LYS A 257 8.21 -33.40 0.45
CA LYS A 257 7.63 -34.74 0.41
C LYS A 257 8.68 -35.82 0.12
N LYS A 258 9.64 -35.55 -0.77
CA LYS A 258 10.72 -36.51 -1.06
C LYS A 258 11.57 -36.78 0.17
N PHE A 259 11.93 -35.73 0.92
CA PHE A 259 12.70 -35.89 2.15
C PHE A 259 11.90 -36.61 3.25
N GLU A 260 10.59 -36.38 3.33
CA GLU A 260 9.70 -37.12 4.24
C GLU A 260 9.59 -38.61 3.87
N ASP A 261 9.45 -38.94 2.58
CA ASP A 261 9.39 -40.33 2.12
C ASP A 261 10.71 -41.08 2.37
N GLU A 262 11.84 -40.39 2.22
CA GLU A 262 13.16 -40.94 2.54
C GLU A 262 13.35 -41.11 4.06
N ALA A 263 12.96 -40.12 4.85
CA ALA A 263 13.02 -40.20 6.32
C ALA A 263 12.11 -41.31 6.85
N GLY A 264 10.91 -41.47 6.29
CA GLY A 264 9.93 -42.49 6.66
C GLY A 264 10.48 -43.92 6.59
N LYS A 265 11.35 -44.20 5.61
CA LYS A 265 12.01 -45.51 5.47
C LYS A 265 12.97 -45.85 6.63
N THR A 266 13.39 -44.85 7.40
CA THR A 266 14.34 -45.01 8.51
C THR A 266 13.66 -45.06 9.88
N ILE A 267 12.34 -44.91 9.96
CA ILE A 267 11.59 -44.87 11.22
C ILE A 267 11.33 -46.29 11.72
N THR A 268 11.66 -46.54 12.99
CA THR A 268 11.43 -47.83 13.65
C THR A 268 10.26 -47.75 14.62
N GLU A 269 9.68 -48.90 15.00
CA GLU A 269 8.61 -48.99 16.01
C GLU A 269 9.00 -48.32 17.33
N LYS A 270 10.28 -48.46 17.72
CA LYS A 270 10.85 -47.86 18.92
C LYS A 270 10.81 -46.33 18.91
N ASP A 271 11.04 -45.72 17.75
CA ASP A 271 10.99 -44.26 17.61
C ASP A 271 9.57 -43.72 17.83
N VAL A 272 8.55 -44.49 17.42
CA VAL A 272 7.13 -44.17 17.60
C VAL A 272 6.76 -44.25 19.08
N GLU A 273 7.16 -45.31 19.78
CA GLU A 273 6.92 -45.49 21.21
C GLU A 273 7.56 -44.37 22.04
N GLU A 274 8.82 -44.03 21.74
CA GLU A 274 9.53 -42.95 22.43
C GLU A 274 8.88 -41.59 22.20
N PHE A 275 8.45 -41.30 20.97
CA PHE A 275 7.73 -40.07 20.65
C PHE A 275 6.38 -39.99 21.36
N TYR A 276 5.64 -41.11 21.39
CA TYR A 276 4.35 -41.17 22.08
C TYR A 276 4.51 -40.90 23.57
N GLU A 277 5.39 -41.64 24.27
CA GLU A 277 5.57 -41.48 25.71
C GLU A 277 6.08 -40.08 26.09
N LYS A 278 6.95 -39.46 25.27
CA LYS A 278 7.43 -38.09 25.49
C LYS A 278 6.35 -37.01 25.32
N ASN A 279 5.33 -37.26 24.50
CA ASN A 279 4.29 -36.26 24.15
C ASN A 279 2.88 -36.63 24.64
N LYS A 280 2.71 -37.77 25.30
CA LYS A 280 1.44 -38.32 25.80
C LYS A 280 0.67 -37.33 26.65
N GLU A 281 1.37 -36.70 27.59
CA GLU A 281 0.79 -35.75 28.54
C GLU A 281 0.43 -34.40 27.92
N THR A 282 0.98 -34.03 26.76
CA THR A 282 0.74 -32.70 26.16
C THR A 282 -0.17 -32.76 24.95
N ARG A 283 -0.17 -33.86 24.18
CA ARG A 283 -0.79 -33.93 22.85
C ARG A 283 -1.79 -35.08 22.64
N PHE A 284 -1.74 -36.15 23.45
CA PHE A 284 -2.58 -37.34 23.24
C PHE A 284 -3.62 -37.54 24.34
N ARG A 285 -4.01 -36.48 25.05
CA ARG A 285 -5.13 -36.50 26.01
C ARG A 285 -6.45 -36.71 25.27
N GLN A 286 -7.26 -37.68 25.71
CA GLN A 286 -8.63 -37.81 25.22
C GLN A 286 -9.45 -36.63 25.75
N SER A 287 -10.20 -35.96 24.87
CA SER A 287 -11.21 -35.01 25.32
C SER A 287 -12.36 -35.81 25.96
N PRO A 288 -12.92 -35.37 27.10
CA PRO A 288 -14.06 -36.04 27.69
C PRO A 288 -15.23 -36.05 26.69
N PRO A 289 -16.05 -37.12 26.65
CA PRO A 289 -17.20 -37.17 25.75
C PRO A 289 -18.15 -36.02 26.07
N ASP A 290 -18.61 -35.32 25.03
CA ASP A 290 -19.64 -34.29 25.14
C ASP A 290 -20.84 -34.83 25.91
N SER A 291 -21.24 -34.13 26.96
CA SER A 291 -22.50 -34.41 27.66
C SER A 291 -23.66 -34.24 26.68
N PRO A 292 -24.66 -35.14 26.66
CA PRO A 292 -25.78 -35.01 25.73
C PRO A 292 -26.64 -33.81 26.12
N LEU A 293 -26.42 -32.68 25.45
CA LEU A 293 -27.46 -31.66 25.35
C LEU A 293 -28.64 -32.27 24.58
N ALA A 294 -29.82 -32.09 25.16
CA ALA A 294 -31.10 -32.54 24.66
C ALA A 294 -31.30 -32.18 23.17
N GLN A 295 -32.08 -33.04 22.52
CA GLN A 295 -32.52 -32.95 21.13
C GLN A 295 -33.19 -31.62 20.76
N GLU A 296 -33.18 -31.39 19.43
CA GLU A 296 -33.91 -30.42 18.60
C GLU A 296 -33.29 -29.01 18.48
N SER A 297 -33.01 -28.47 17.29
CA SER A 297 -33.27 -28.88 15.91
C SER A 297 -32.37 -28.06 14.98
N ALA A 298 -31.79 -28.67 13.94
CA ALA A 298 -31.89 -28.20 12.54
C ALA A 298 -30.79 -28.78 11.62
N ILE A 299 -31.26 -29.56 10.63
CA ILE A 299 -30.97 -29.42 9.19
C ILE A 299 -29.53 -29.71 8.70
N SER A 300 -29.39 -30.95 8.21
CA SER A 300 -28.81 -31.38 6.92
C SER A 300 -27.89 -30.42 6.14
N SER A 301 -26.64 -30.86 5.98
CA SER A 301 -25.96 -30.82 4.68
C SER A 301 -25.02 -32.02 4.55
N SER A 302 -25.50 -33.05 3.84
CA SER A 302 -24.65 -34.10 3.30
C SER A 302 -23.89 -33.57 2.10
N ASP A 303 -22.56 -33.69 2.12
CA ASP A 303 -21.82 -33.91 0.89
C ASP A 303 -20.64 -34.84 1.16
N LYS A 304 -20.84 -36.09 0.72
CA LYS A 304 -19.85 -37.16 0.70
C LYS A 304 -19.36 -37.23 -0.74
N LYS A 305 -18.19 -36.65 -1.03
CA LYS A 305 -17.51 -36.85 -2.31
C LYS A 305 -16.66 -38.11 -2.21
N SER A 306 -17.22 -39.21 -2.73
CA SER A 306 -16.47 -40.42 -3.02
C SER A 306 -15.57 -40.22 -4.24
N GLU A 307 -14.36 -40.70 -4.04
CA GLU A 307 -13.30 -41.06 -4.96
C GLU A 307 -13.79 -42.00 -6.08
N VAL A 308 -13.30 -41.77 -7.30
CA VAL A 308 -13.47 -42.67 -8.44
C VAL A 308 -12.08 -43.02 -8.94
N GLU A 309 -11.78 -44.31 -8.94
CA GLU A 309 -10.69 -44.92 -9.71
C GLU A 309 -11.31 -45.63 -10.93
N THR A 310 -10.59 -45.55 -12.04
CA THR A 310 -11.00 -45.87 -13.40
C THR A 310 -10.94 -47.37 -13.73
N LYS A 311 -11.86 -47.87 -14.56
CA LYS A 311 -11.62 -49.00 -15.48
C LYS A 311 -12.42 -48.84 -16.78
N GLU A 312 -11.73 -49.07 -17.88
CA GLU A 312 -12.20 -49.07 -19.28
C GLU A 312 -13.20 -50.21 -19.57
N GLU A 313 -14.16 -50.00 -20.49
CA GLU A 313 -14.15 -50.54 -21.86
C GLU A 313 -15.54 -50.43 -22.55
N SER A 314 -15.52 -49.87 -23.78
CA SER A 314 -16.36 -50.02 -24.99
C SER A 314 -17.81 -50.58 -24.95
N GLU A 315 -18.77 -49.85 -25.53
CA GLU A 315 -19.42 -50.14 -26.85
C GLU A 315 -20.71 -49.34 -27.13
N GLU A 316 -21.00 -49.22 -28.43
CA GLU A 316 -22.08 -48.58 -29.20
C GLU A 316 -23.54 -48.67 -28.70
N GLY A 317 -24.37 -47.68 -29.12
CA GLY A 317 -25.81 -47.90 -29.36
C GLY A 317 -26.78 -46.72 -29.11
N LYS A 318 -27.08 -45.93 -30.15
CA LYS A 318 -28.32 -45.10 -30.30
C LYS A 318 -29.53 -46.03 -30.64
N PRO A 319 -30.78 -45.52 -30.83
CA PRO A 319 -31.64 -44.58 -30.07
C PRO A 319 -33.10 -45.15 -29.93
N LEU A 320 -34.09 -44.38 -29.43
CA LEU A 320 -35.53 -44.29 -29.85
C LEU A 320 -36.38 -43.70 -28.67
N LYS A 321 -36.99 -42.51 -28.79
CA LYS A 321 -38.33 -42.18 -29.35
C LYS A 321 -39.52 -42.73 -28.53
N ASP A 322 -40.29 -41.84 -27.89
CA ASP A 322 -41.68 -41.53 -28.30
C ASP A 322 -42.32 -40.39 -27.48
N SER A 323 -42.92 -39.45 -28.20
CA SER A 323 -44.07 -38.60 -27.80
C SER A 323 -45.35 -39.30 -28.33
N PRO A 324 -46.60 -38.78 -28.24
CA PRO A 324 -47.12 -37.50 -27.69
C PRO A 324 -48.43 -37.65 -26.86
N ASP A 325 -48.97 -36.55 -26.28
CA ASP A 325 -50.30 -36.03 -26.66
C ASP A 325 -50.69 -34.71 -25.93
N THR A 326 -51.42 -33.86 -26.66
CA THR A 326 -52.06 -32.57 -26.26
C THR A 326 -53.60 -32.82 -26.20
N PRO A 327 -54.56 -31.86 -26.18
CA PRO A 327 -54.67 -30.48 -25.68
C PRO A 327 -55.96 -30.26 -24.84
N ILE A 328 -56.28 -29.00 -24.44
CA ILE A 328 -57.58 -28.30 -24.61
C ILE A 328 -57.57 -26.92 -23.91
N GLN A 329 -57.71 -25.87 -24.72
CA GLN A 329 -58.24 -24.50 -24.45
C GLN A 329 -59.80 -24.53 -24.49
N PRO A 330 -60.64 -23.49 -24.19
CA PRO A 330 -60.43 -22.05 -24.53
C PRO A 330 -61.16 -20.95 -23.70
N GLU A 331 -60.87 -19.68 -24.06
CA GLU A 331 -61.76 -18.48 -24.19
C GLU A 331 -62.44 -17.86 -22.94
N GLN A 332 -62.71 -16.55 -22.76
CA GLN A 332 -62.94 -15.35 -23.61
C GLN A 332 -62.74 -14.10 -22.69
N ASP A 333 -62.06 -13.00 -23.08
CA ASP A 333 -62.47 -11.85 -23.90
C ASP A 333 -63.42 -10.82 -23.22
N THR A 334 -62.98 -9.56 -23.00
CA THR A 334 -63.59 -8.31 -23.54
C THR A 334 -63.06 -6.99 -22.92
N GLU A 335 -62.46 -6.18 -23.80
CA GLU A 335 -62.65 -4.74 -24.10
C GLU A 335 -62.79 -3.59 -23.05
N LYS A 336 -61.88 -2.59 -23.25
CA LYS A 336 -62.06 -1.11 -23.40
C LYS A 336 -62.65 -0.31 -22.20
N LYS A 337 -62.23 0.93 -21.84
CA LYS A 337 -61.91 2.11 -22.66
C LYS A 337 -61.36 3.29 -21.80
N VAL A 338 -60.29 3.92 -22.29
CA VAL A 338 -59.86 5.35 -22.33
C VAL A 338 -60.59 6.43 -21.50
N SER A 339 -59.82 7.26 -20.75
CA SER A 339 -59.73 8.76 -20.75
C SER A 339 -59.02 9.26 -19.47
N LYS A 340 -57.82 9.88 -19.47
CA LYS A 340 -57.40 11.25 -19.86
C LYS A 340 -58.17 12.37 -19.12
N ASP A 341 -57.58 13.02 -18.10
CA ASP A 341 -57.04 14.39 -18.20
C ASP A 341 -56.42 14.91 -16.87
N SER A 342 -55.63 15.96 -17.04
CA SER A 342 -54.79 16.74 -16.12
C SER A 342 -55.53 17.42 -14.95
N VAL A 343 -54.81 17.80 -13.88
CA VAL A 343 -54.49 19.22 -13.55
C VAL A 343 -53.79 19.35 -12.18
N LYS A 344 -52.81 20.26 -12.23
CA LYS A 344 -51.91 20.90 -11.27
C LYS A 344 -52.61 21.85 -10.27
N THR A 345 -52.23 21.86 -8.99
CA THR A 345 -52.23 23.07 -8.12
C THR A 345 -51.48 22.85 -6.79
N THR A 346 -50.40 23.60 -6.59
CA THR A 346 -49.93 24.21 -5.31
C THR A 346 -50.57 25.60 -5.15
N PRO A 347 -50.33 26.44 -4.11
CA PRO A 347 -49.96 26.29 -2.68
C PRO A 347 -50.79 27.20 -1.72
N LYS A 348 -50.61 27.12 -0.38
CA LYS A 348 -50.55 28.24 0.64
C LYS A 348 -50.91 27.77 2.08
N GLU A 349 -50.00 27.94 3.04
CA GLU A 349 -49.94 28.97 4.12
C GLU A 349 -50.40 28.43 5.50
N ASP A 350 -49.44 28.44 6.44
CA ASP A 350 -49.55 28.49 7.92
C ASP A 350 -50.45 29.66 8.43
N PRO A 351 -50.79 29.85 9.73
CA PRO A 351 -50.12 29.35 10.96
C PRO A 351 -51.04 28.92 12.13
N GLU A 352 -50.49 28.26 13.16
CA GLU A 352 -50.47 28.70 14.58
C GLU A 352 -50.21 27.56 15.59
N GLN A 353 -49.46 27.94 16.63
CA GLN A 353 -48.92 27.17 17.74
C GLN A 353 -49.97 26.71 18.75
N GLN A 354 -49.74 25.55 19.39
CA GLN A 354 -49.91 25.41 20.84
C GLN A 354 -49.02 24.29 21.42
N GLU A 355 -48.37 24.63 22.53
CA GLU A 355 -47.46 23.84 23.36
C GLU A 355 -48.15 22.64 24.03
N ASN A 356 -47.45 21.50 24.19
CA ASN A 356 -46.92 21.10 25.51
C ASN A 356 -45.98 19.87 25.45
N THR A 357 -44.83 20.06 26.08
CA THR A 357 -43.99 19.13 26.86
C THR A 357 -44.23 17.61 26.77
N SER A 358 -43.18 16.88 26.36
CA SER A 358 -42.64 15.77 27.18
C SER A 358 -41.22 15.39 26.75
N GLN A 359 -40.35 15.38 27.76
CA GLN A 359 -38.96 14.97 27.86
C GLN A 359 -38.71 13.54 27.31
N PRO A 360 -37.51 13.23 26.79
CA PRO A 360 -36.98 11.88 26.93
C PRO A 360 -35.66 11.85 27.70
N SER A 361 -35.68 10.90 28.62
CA SER A 361 -34.62 10.21 29.35
C SER A 361 -33.26 10.08 28.65
N ASP A 362 -32.22 10.33 29.45
CA ASP A 362 -30.87 9.87 29.26
C ASP A 362 -30.81 8.34 29.07
N SER A 363 -30.13 7.93 28.02
CA SER A 363 -29.50 6.61 27.89
C SER A 363 -28.15 6.86 27.24
N ASP A 364 -27.18 7.04 28.10
CA ASP A 364 -25.76 7.23 27.85
C ASP A 364 -25.16 5.92 27.29
N ASN A 365 -24.82 5.93 25.99
CA ASN A 365 -23.75 5.09 25.44
C ASN A 365 -23.41 5.54 24.02
N GLY A 366 -22.47 6.47 23.93
CA GLY A 366 -21.86 6.88 22.67
C GLY A 366 -20.51 7.53 22.94
N SER A 367 -19.43 6.82 22.62
CA SER A 367 -18.05 7.30 22.77
C SER A 367 -17.90 8.69 22.15
N THR A 368 -17.58 9.68 22.97
CA THR A 368 -17.39 11.06 22.51
C THR A 368 -16.06 11.19 21.77
N ILE A 369 -16.05 10.91 20.47
CA ILE A 369 -15.01 11.44 19.59
C ILE A 369 -15.29 12.94 19.46
N ARG A 370 -14.51 13.76 20.16
CA ARG A 370 -14.60 15.22 20.09
C ARG A 370 -14.33 15.67 18.65
N ARG A 371 -15.40 16.07 17.94
CA ARG A 371 -15.32 16.70 16.62
C ARG A 371 -14.64 18.07 16.73
N THR A 372 -13.72 18.35 15.81
CA THR A 372 -13.13 19.67 15.59
C THR A 372 -14.25 20.69 15.38
N ARG A 373 -14.33 21.75 16.20
CA ARG A 373 -15.32 22.82 16.02
C ARG A 373 -14.95 23.65 14.80
N VAL A 374 -15.74 23.56 13.74
CA VAL A 374 -15.74 24.55 12.65
C VAL A 374 -16.76 25.61 13.04
N MET A 375 -16.32 26.86 13.26
CA MET A 375 -17.23 27.99 13.50
C MET A 375 -17.30 28.84 12.23
N PRO A 376 -18.48 29.00 11.59
CA PRO A 376 -18.65 29.98 10.53
C PRO A 376 -18.60 31.39 11.12
N VAL A 377 -17.67 32.23 10.66
CA VAL A 377 -17.65 33.65 11.02
C VAL A 377 -18.50 34.40 9.99
N ALA A 378 -19.62 34.96 10.43
CA ALA A 378 -20.43 35.84 9.60
C ALA A 378 -19.69 37.19 9.38
N PHE A 379 -19.67 37.65 8.14
CA PHE A 379 -19.14 38.97 7.75
C PHE A 379 -19.94 40.07 8.47
N GLN A 380 -19.31 40.78 9.42
CA GLN A 380 -19.84 42.04 9.93
C GLN A 380 -19.15 43.20 9.20
N VAL A 381 -19.95 43.99 8.50
CA VAL A 381 -19.56 45.27 7.90
C VAL A 381 -19.20 46.24 9.02
N LYS A 382 -17.99 46.79 8.98
CA LYS A 382 -17.50 47.82 9.91
C LYS A 382 -18.24 49.14 9.68
N GLU A 383 -18.84 49.68 10.74
CA GLU A 383 -19.01 51.13 10.90
C GLU A 383 -18.02 51.62 11.96
N GLU A 384 -17.26 52.66 11.58
CA GLU A 384 -16.34 53.39 12.46
C GLU A 384 -17.11 54.33 13.38
N VAL A 385 -16.80 54.31 14.69
CA VAL A 385 -16.89 55.52 15.52
C VAL A 385 -15.79 55.52 16.58
N ASN A 386 -15.35 56.74 16.89
CA ASN A 386 -14.07 57.15 17.44
C ASN A 386 -14.09 57.32 18.98
N GLU A 387 -12.90 57.20 19.58
CA GLU A 387 -12.38 57.89 20.80
C GLU A 387 -13.15 57.87 22.14
N THR A 388 -12.56 57.33 23.23
CA THR A 388 -11.69 58.01 24.25
C THR A 388 -11.66 57.29 25.62
N ASP A 389 -10.43 57.15 26.13
CA ASP A 389 -9.96 57.27 27.52
C ASP A 389 -10.60 56.49 28.71
N SER A 390 -9.80 55.67 29.42
CA SER A 390 -9.40 55.95 30.83
C SER A 390 -8.74 54.75 31.52
N SER A 391 -7.73 55.11 32.31
CA SER A 391 -6.75 54.32 33.06
C SER A 391 -7.24 53.71 34.39
N ALA A 392 -6.68 52.53 34.70
CA ALA A 392 -6.22 51.97 36.00
C ALA A 392 -7.04 52.11 37.30
N LYS A 393 -7.20 50.99 38.03
CA LYS A 393 -6.62 50.85 39.39
C LYS A 393 -6.56 49.42 39.95
N ASP A 394 -5.38 49.11 40.48
CA ASP A 394 -5.00 48.10 41.46
C ASP A 394 -5.92 48.02 42.70
N THR A 395 -5.99 46.83 43.31
CA THR A 395 -5.81 46.67 44.75
C THR A 395 -5.12 45.34 45.04
N LYS A 396 -4.08 45.44 45.87
CA LYS A 396 -3.09 44.43 46.25
C LYS A 396 -3.29 44.08 47.73
N GLN A 397 -2.90 42.85 48.11
CA GLN A 397 -2.25 42.45 49.40
C GLN A 397 -3.16 42.36 50.67
N GLN A 398 -3.02 41.44 51.65
CA GLN A 398 -2.00 40.43 52.07
C GLN A 398 -2.57 39.59 53.29
N PRO A 399 -1.81 38.83 54.14
CA PRO A 399 -1.62 37.36 54.12
C PRO A 399 -1.77 36.60 55.48
N GLU A 400 -1.21 35.38 55.51
CA GLU A 400 -0.47 34.68 56.60
C GLU A 400 -1.21 33.67 57.50
N LYS A 401 -0.79 32.38 57.43
CA LYS A 401 0.14 31.75 58.40
C LYS A 401 0.47 30.27 58.05
N ALA A 402 1.77 29.97 57.98
CA ALA A 402 2.39 28.69 58.40
C ALA A 402 3.07 28.95 59.78
N PRO A 403 3.74 28.02 60.53
CA PRO A 403 4.58 26.86 60.13
C PRO A 403 4.35 25.59 61.01
N VAL A 404 5.04 24.43 60.90
CA VAL A 404 6.40 24.12 61.41
C VAL A 404 6.81 22.64 61.11
N THR A 405 7.97 22.47 60.46
CA THR A 405 9.10 21.48 60.53
C THR A 405 8.90 19.98 60.85
N GLY A 406 9.74 19.02 60.38
CA GLY A 406 11.02 19.13 59.66
C GLY A 406 11.72 17.79 59.29
N ALA A 407 12.83 17.94 58.54
CA ALA A 407 14.09 17.18 58.35
C ALA A 407 14.23 15.73 58.91
N SER A 408 14.94 14.75 58.31
CA SER A 408 16.19 14.74 57.51
C SER A 408 16.50 13.34 56.88
N ILE A 409 17.34 13.35 55.83
CA ILE A 409 17.98 12.30 54.97
C ILE A 409 19.13 11.58 55.80
N PRO A 410 19.71 10.36 55.53
CA PRO A 410 20.23 9.91 54.22
C PRO A 410 20.39 8.39 53.85
N ASP A 411 20.70 8.21 52.55
CA ASP A 411 21.56 7.21 51.85
C ASP A 411 21.39 5.68 51.91
N SER A 412 21.18 5.12 50.69
CA SER A 412 22.01 4.13 49.97
C SER A 412 22.02 2.61 50.31
N VAL A 413 22.32 1.86 49.24
CA VAL A 413 22.77 0.45 49.05
C VAL A 413 21.82 -0.75 49.25
N GLU A 414 21.37 -1.30 48.10
CA GLU A 414 21.68 -2.65 47.55
C GLU A 414 21.24 -3.96 48.24
N GLU A 415 20.90 -4.92 47.36
CA GLU A 415 20.89 -6.38 47.46
C GLU A 415 19.64 -7.18 47.92
N GLN A 416 19.44 -8.25 47.15
CA GLN A 416 18.40 -9.27 47.12
C GLN A 416 18.77 -10.44 48.08
N PRO A 417 18.17 -11.63 47.95
CA PRO A 417 17.00 -12.18 48.63
C PRO A 417 17.33 -13.10 49.83
N GLY A 418 16.33 -13.39 50.66
CA GLY A 418 16.43 -14.43 51.70
C GLY A 418 15.07 -15.00 52.09
N ALA A 419 14.88 -16.28 51.79
CA ALA A 419 13.78 -17.13 52.23
C ALA A 419 13.78 -17.33 53.76
N SER A 420 12.60 -17.57 54.36
CA SER A 420 12.43 -18.61 55.39
C SER A 420 10.95 -18.82 55.79
N SER A 421 10.47 -20.03 55.51
CA SER A 421 9.76 -20.94 56.44
C SER A 421 8.97 -20.37 57.63
N ALA A 422 7.72 -20.79 57.74
CA ALA A 422 7.11 -21.14 59.03
C ALA A 422 6.34 -22.48 58.92
N THR A 423 6.78 -23.44 59.72
CA THR A 423 6.23 -24.77 59.99
C THR A 423 5.18 -24.69 61.13
N GLY A 424 4.17 -25.58 61.14
CA GLY A 424 3.46 -25.92 62.39
C GLY A 424 2.01 -26.43 62.30
N GLU A 425 1.86 -27.72 61.98
CA GLU A 425 0.96 -28.77 62.55
C GLU A 425 -0.61 -28.68 62.59
N GLU A 426 -1.21 -29.69 61.90
CA GLU A 426 -2.27 -30.66 62.29
C GLU A 426 -3.64 -30.16 62.84
N ASN A 427 -4.83 -30.68 62.45
CA ASN A 427 -5.23 -31.99 61.91
C ASN A 427 -6.69 -31.95 61.33
N LYS A 428 -7.01 -32.97 60.50
CA LYS A 428 -8.32 -33.53 60.07
C LYS A 428 -9.05 -33.00 58.82
N GLU A 429 -8.88 -33.81 57.77
CA GLU A 429 -9.76 -34.23 56.67
C GLU A 429 -10.49 -33.16 55.83
N PRO A 430 -10.23 -33.20 54.52
CA PRO A 430 -11.31 -33.12 53.55
C PRO A 430 -11.30 -34.29 52.56
N GLY A 431 -12.53 -34.68 52.23
CA GLY A 431 -12.99 -35.60 51.20
C GLY A 431 -12.08 -35.79 49.99
N GLU A 432 -11.92 -37.07 49.69
CA GLU A 432 -11.74 -37.69 48.39
C GLU A 432 -12.31 -36.83 47.24
N SER A 433 -11.45 -36.07 46.57
CA SER A 433 -11.71 -35.51 45.24
C SER A 433 -10.97 -36.36 44.23
N SER A 434 -11.70 -37.23 43.53
CA SER A 434 -11.21 -38.00 42.39
C SER A 434 -10.59 -37.06 41.36
N GLU A 435 -9.27 -37.14 41.18
CA GLU A 435 -8.62 -36.68 39.96
C GLU A 435 -9.34 -37.33 38.77
N PRO A 436 -9.75 -36.56 37.74
CA PRO A 436 -10.28 -37.18 36.53
C PRO A 436 -9.19 -38.08 35.95
N GLU A 437 -9.48 -39.38 35.82
CA GLU A 437 -8.57 -40.33 35.16
C GLU A 437 -8.16 -39.74 33.81
N MET A 438 -6.88 -39.38 33.68
CA MET A 438 -6.31 -38.90 32.43
C MET A 438 -6.34 -40.07 31.43
N THR A 439 -7.36 -40.08 30.59
CA THR A 439 -7.49 -41.04 29.51
C THR A 439 -6.72 -40.52 28.29
N PHE A 440 -5.89 -41.39 27.70
CA PHE A 440 -5.01 -41.04 26.57
C PHE A 440 -5.43 -41.85 25.34
N GLN A 441 -5.25 -41.27 24.15
CA GLN A 441 -5.50 -41.99 22.89
C GLN A 441 -4.54 -43.18 22.79
N PRO A 442 -5.02 -44.40 22.49
CA PRO A 442 -4.17 -45.58 22.42
C PRO A 442 -3.14 -45.43 21.28
N LEU A 443 -1.93 -45.95 21.51
CA LEU A 443 -0.81 -45.85 20.57
C LEU A 443 -1.23 -46.31 19.17
N GLU A 444 -1.98 -47.40 19.05
CA GLU A 444 -2.44 -47.97 17.76
C GLU A 444 -3.23 -46.98 16.88
N GLU A 445 -4.01 -46.08 17.48
CA GLU A 445 -4.80 -45.08 16.74
C GLU A 445 -3.93 -43.92 16.22
N VAL A 446 -2.84 -43.61 16.92
CA VAL A 446 -1.96 -42.47 16.61
C VAL A 446 -0.63 -42.87 15.97
N THR A 447 -0.31 -44.17 15.87
CA THR A 447 0.96 -44.68 15.33
C THR A 447 1.30 -44.08 13.96
N GLU A 448 0.33 -44.05 13.04
CA GLU A 448 0.58 -43.53 11.68
C GLU A 448 0.76 -42.00 11.69
N GLN A 449 0.00 -41.29 12.52
CA GLN A 449 0.17 -39.84 12.70
C GLN A 449 1.55 -39.51 13.29
N ILE A 450 2.00 -40.30 14.26
CA ILE A 450 3.32 -40.17 14.89
C ILE A 450 4.42 -40.48 13.88
N ARG A 451 4.29 -41.53 13.06
CA ARG A 451 5.26 -41.82 11.98
C ARG A 451 5.37 -40.67 10.99
N GLN A 452 4.25 -40.10 10.56
CA GLN A 452 4.24 -38.94 9.68
C GLN A 452 4.86 -37.69 10.34
N GLU A 453 4.69 -37.51 11.65
CA GLU A 453 5.27 -36.39 12.38
C GLU A 453 6.78 -36.55 12.58
N ILE A 454 7.25 -37.75 12.96
CA ILE A 454 8.68 -38.08 13.06
C ILE A 454 9.35 -37.93 11.70
N SER A 455 8.70 -38.39 10.63
CA SER A 455 9.20 -38.21 9.26
C SER A 455 9.40 -36.72 8.94
N ARG A 456 8.38 -35.90 9.19
CA ARG A 456 8.44 -34.43 9.02
C ARG A 456 9.57 -33.79 9.82
N GLN A 457 9.75 -34.20 11.08
CA GLN A 457 10.81 -33.67 11.94
C GLN A 457 12.21 -34.04 11.40
N ARG A 458 12.44 -35.33 11.10
CA ARG A 458 13.72 -35.81 10.55
C ARG A 458 14.03 -35.21 9.18
N ALA A 459 13.04 -35.07 8.32
CA ALA A 459 13.17 -34.39 7.03
C ALA A 459 13.59 -32.92 7.23
N THR A 460 12.93 -32.21 8.15
CA THR A 460 13.26 -30.81 8.48
C THR A 460 14.68 -30.67 9.00
N GLU A 461 15.08 -31.51 9.96
CA GLU A 461 16.44 -31.54 10.53
C GLU A 461 17.50 -31.84 9.46
N THR A 462 17.20 -32.76 8.54
CA THR A 462 18.10 -33.11 7.44
C THR A 462 18.28 -31.93 6.48
N ILE A 463 17.18 -31.29 6.09
CA ILE A 463 17.21 -30.09 5.24
C ILE A 463 17.95 -28.94 5.94
N ASP A 464 17.72 -28.73 7.23
CA ASP A 464 18.41 -27.69 8.02
C ASP A 464 19.92 -27.93 8.09
N ALA A 465 20.35 -29.19 8.27
CA ALA A 465 21.76 -29.54 8.27
C ALA A 465 22.40 -29.28 6.89
N ILE A 466 21.72 -29.66 5.81
CA ILE A 466 22.18 -29.39 4.43
C ILE A 466 22.28 -27.88 4.20
N PHE A 467 21.22 -27.11 4.50
CA PHE A 467 21.20 -25.66 4.27
C PHE A 467 22.21 -24.92 5.13
N SER A 468 22.46 -25.38 6.36
CA SER A 468 23.48 -24.80 7.24
C SER A 468 24.89 -25.03 6.69
N ALA A 469 25.19 -26.22 6.16
CA ALA A 469 26.46 -26.50 5.50
C ALA A 469 26.63 -25.64 4.23
N LEU A 470 25.58 -25.53 3.42
CA LEU A 470 25.60 -24.68 2.22
C LEU A 470 25.77 -23.19 2.56
N ALA A 471 25.15 -22.71 3.64
CA ALA A 471 25.33 -21.35 4.11
C ALA A 471 26.80 -21.08 4.46
N ALA A 472 27.47 -22.02 5.14
CA ALA A 472 28.89 -21.91 5.45
C ALA A 472 29.75 -21.85 4.18
N ASP A 473 29.50 -22.73 3.21
CA ASP A 473 30.25 -22.77 1.94
C ASP A 473 30.06 -21.48 1.12
N VAL A 474 28.84 -20.97 1.01
CA VAL A 474 28.53 -19.73 0.28
C VAL A 474 29.12 -18.51 0.99
N ASN A 475 29.05 -18.44 2.32
CA ASN A 475 29.65 -17.34 3.08
C ASN A 475 31.18 -17.34 2.95
N ALA A 476 31.83 -18.51 3.02
CA ALA A 476 33.27 -18.63 2.82
C ALA A 476 33.67 -18.15 1.41
N TYR A 477 32.93 -18.56 0.38
CA TYR A 477 33.12 -18.05 -0.97
C TYR A 477 32.93 -16.53 -1.09
N ALA A 478 31.91 -15.98 -0.43
CA ALA A 478 31.63 -14.55 -0.43
C ALA A 478 32.78 -13.74 0.21
N GLU A 479 33.32 -14.23 1.33
CA GLU A 479 34.48 -13.66 2.01
C GLU A 479 35.74 -13.71 1.13
N ASP A 480 36.05 -14.86 0.54
CA ASP A 480 37.20 -15.03 -0.36
C ASP A 480 37.10 -14.10 -1.58
N ARG A 481 35.91 -13.99 -2.17
CA ARG A 481 35.66 -13.09 -3.32
C ARG A 481 35.79 -11.63 -2.91
N ALA A 482 35.26 -11.23 -1.76
CA ALA A 482 35.39 -9.87 -1.25
C ALA A 482 36.87 -9.49 -0.98
N LEU A 483 37.65 -10.41 -0.39
CA LEU A 483 39.08 -10.24 -0.18
C LEU A 483 39.85 -10.12 -1.51
N TRP A 484 39.50 -10.93 -2.51
CA TRP A 484 40.09 -10.85 -3.84
C TRP A 484 39.80 -9.50 -4.52
N ILE A 485 38.54 -9.02 -4.46
CA ILE A 485 38.16 -7.68 -4.99
C ILE A 485 38.97 -6.58 -4.30
N ALA A 486 39.11 -6.64 -2.96
CA ALA A 486 39.82 -5.64 -2.18
C ALA A 486 41.33 -5.60 -2.45
N ARG A 487 41.95 -6.73 -2.80
CA ARG A 487 43.38 -6.82 -3.16
C ARG A 487 43.70 -6.31 -4.56
N GLY A 488 42.69 -6.12 -5.41
CA GLY A 488 42.88 -5.74 -6.82
C GLY A 488 43.33 -6.91 -7.70
N LYS A 489 43.37 -6.70 -9.01
CA LYS A 489 43.68 -7.73 -10.03
C LYS A 489 45.19 -8.11 -10.09
N ASP A 490 45.90 -8.04 -8.98
CA ASP A 490 47.30 -8.40 -8.90
C ASP A 490 47.44 -9.94 -8.80
N GLY A 491 47.38 -10.61 -9.94
CA GLY A 491 47.89 -11.98 -10.15
C GLY A 491 47.15 -13.16 -9.51
N ASP A 492 46.32 -12.95 -8.48
CA ASP A 492 45.57 -14.01 -7.81
C ASP A 492 44.35 -14.46 -8.64
N LYS A 493 44.14 -15.78 -8.73
CA LYS A 493 42.99 -16.36 -9.44
C LYS A 493 41.70 -16.02 -8.70
N GLU A 494 40.68 -15.58 -9.44
CA GLU A 494 39.34 -15.36 -8.89
C GLU A 494 38.82 -16.66 -8.24
N PRO A 495 38.29 -16.62 -7.01
CA PRO A 495 37.68 -17.78 -6.37
C PRO A 495 36.60 -18.40 -7.26
N ALA A 496 36.59 -19.72 -7.38
CA ALA A 496 35.60 -20.41 -8.18
C ALA A 496 34.21 -20.39 -7.48
N PRO A 497 33.13 -19.98 -8.17
CA PRO A 497 31.80 -19.96 -7.58
C PRO A 497 31.30 -21.37 -7.23
N PRO A 498 30.42 -21.51 -6.22
CA PRO A 498 29.77 -22.78 -5.90
C PRO A 498 29.01 -23.35 -7.11
N ASP A 499 29.26 -24.62 -7.44
CA ASP A 499 28.61 -25.32 -8.55
C ASP A 499 27.24 -25.86 -8.11
N VAL A 500 26.19 -25.10 -8.39
CA VAL A 500 24.82 -25.36 -7.95
C VAL A 500 24.32 -26.73 -8.44
N LYS A 501 24.70 -27.14 -9.65
CA LYS A 501 24.25 -28.42 -10.24
C LYS A 501 24.88 -29.60 -9.53
N LYS A 502 26.20 -29.56 -9.28
CA LYS A 502 26.88 -30.62 -8.53
C LYS A 502 26.38 -30.73 -7.09
N ILE A 503 26.09 -29.60 -6.46
CA ILE A 503 25.51 -29.58 -5.10
C ILE A 503 24.14 -30.25 -5.10
N ALA A 504 23.29 -29.90 -6.07
CA ALA A 504 21.95 -30.46 -6.22
C ALA A 504 21.98 -31.99 -6.42
N GLU A 505 22.82 -32.49 -7.32
CA GLU A 505 22.97 -33.93 -7.57
C GLU A 505 23.45 -34.69 -6.32
N LYS A 506 24.36 -34.10 -5.53
CA LYS A 506 24.91 -34.74 -4.33
C LYS A 506 23.92 -34.78 -3.16
N GLN A 507 23.08 -33.75 -3.02
CA GLN A 507 22.20 -33.53 -1.87
C GLN A 507 20.72 -33.82 -2.18
N SER A 508 20.42 -34.42 -3.34
CA SER A 508 19.04 -34.66 -3.81
C SER A 508 18.17 -33.40 -3.86
N LEU A 509 18.76 -32.24 -4.19
CA LEU A 509 18.06 -30.96 -4.33
C LEU A 509 17.76 -30.66 -5.80
N VAL A 510 16.87 -29.70 -6.05
CA VAL A 510 16.59 -29.18 -7.41
C VAL A 510 17.29 -27.84 -7.59
N ALA A 511 18.25 -27.76 -8.52
CA ALA A 511 18.97 -26.54 -8.84
C ALA A 511 18.21 -25.65 -9.82
N VAL A 512 18.17 -24.35 -9.53
CA VAL A 512 17.66 -23.31 -10.43
C VAL A 512 18.67 -22.16 -10.47
N GLU A 513 19.13 -21.82 -11.67
CA GLU A 513 19.90 -20.61 -11.93
C GLU A 513 19.07 -19.69 -12.80
N SER A 514 18.97 -18.42 -12.41
CA SER A 514 18.22 -17.45 -13.18
C SER A 514 19.08 -16.63 -14.14
N ASN A 515 18.45 -16.20 -15.22
CA ASN A 515 18.92 -15.07 -16.01
C ASN A 515 18.64 -13.76 -15.26
N TRP A 516 18.98 -12.62 -15.86
CA TRP A 516 18.55 -11.33 -15.35
C TRP A 516 17.03 -11.26 -15.30
N LEU A 517 16.48 -11.20 -14.09
CA LEU A 517 15.04 -11.14 -13.85
C LEU A 517 14.69 -9.90 -13.04
N THR A 518 13.58 -9.30 -13.38
CA THR A 518 12.91 -8.26 -12.59
C THR A 518 12.05 -8.88 -11.49
N VAL A 519 11.67 -8.07 -10.50
CA VAL A 519 10.72 -8.47 -9.44
C VAL A 519 9.43 -9.07 -10.03
N THR A 520 8.90 -8.44 -11.09
CA THR A 520 7.62 -8.83 -11.70
C THR A 520 7.74 -10.15 -12.45
N GLU A 521 8.85 -10.38 -13.13
CA GLU A 521 9.10 -11.66 -13.82
C GLU A 521 9.30 -12.80 -12.83
N ALA A 522 10.07 -12.56 -11.75
CA ALA A 522 10.23 -13.52 -10.67
C ALA A 522 8.89 -13.86 -10.01
N ALA A 523 8.05 -12.87 -9.73
CA ALA A 523 6.71 -13.08 -9.17
C ALA A 523 5.81 -13.92 -10.10
N LYS A 524 5.87 -13.67 -11.42
CA LYS A 524 5.08 -14.42 -12.41
C LYS A 524 5.57 -15.86 -12.62
N GLY A 525 6.86 -16.12 -12.38
CA GLY A 525 7.46 -17.45 -12.54
C GLY A 525 6.97 -18.49 -11.53
N GLY A 526 6.36 -18.07 -10.41
CA GLY A 526 5.93 -18.97 -9.34
C GLY A 526 7.10 -19.62 -8.60
N GLY A 527 6.82 -20.66 -7.80
CA GLY A 527 7.82 -21.37 -6.99
C GLY A 527 8.51 -20.45 -5.98
N ILE A 528 9.83 -20.28 -6.09
CA ILE A 528 10.60 -19.37 -5.22
C ILE A 528 10.14 -17.91 -5.34
N GLY A 529 9.58 -17.49 -6.48
CA GLY A 529 9.02 -16.14 -6.63
C GLY A 529 7.82 -15.87 -5.72
N SER A 530 7.14 -16.92 -5.28
CA SER A 530 6.01 -16.88 -4.34
C SER A 530 6.36 -17.36 -2.92
N SER A 531 7.61 -17.70 -2.66
CA SER A 531 8.04 -18.20 -1.35
C SER A 531 8.21 -17.08 -0.32
N PHE A 532 8.22 -17.48 0.94
CA PHE A 532 8.31 -16.58 2.09
C PHE A 532 9.00 -17.25 3.28
N GLU A 533 9.36 -16.48 4.29
CA GLU A 533 9.83 -16.99 5.58
C GLU A 533 9.09 -16.28 6.72
N PHE A 534 8.90 -16.96 7.85
CA PHE A 534 8.40 -16.32 9.06
C PHE A 534 9.57 -15.81 9.89
N VAL A 535 9.62 -14.50 10.12
CA VAL A 535 10.70 -13.85 10.85
C VAL A 535 10.13 -13.23 12.14
N PRO A 536 10.82 -13.34 13.29
CA PRO A 536 10.41 -12.67 14.52
C PRO A 536 10.26 -11.16 14.31
N ASP A 537 9.13 -10.61 14.75
CA ASP A 537 8.81 -9.20 14.66
C ASP A 537 8.03 -8.74 15.90
N PRO A 538 8.67 -8.02 16.83
CA PRO A 538 8.02 -7.47 18.03
C PRO A 538 6.90 -6.48 17.75
N SER A 539 6.86 -5.89 16.54
CA SER A 539 5.81 -4.94 16.14
C SER A 539 4.54 -5.64 15.64
N SER A 540 4.64 -6.91 15.24
CA SER A 540 3.50 -7.74 14.85
C SER A 540 2.73 -8.22 16.06
N ARG A 541 1.39 -8.20 15.98
CA ARG A 541 0.50 -8.75 17.04
C ARG A 541 0.80 -10.21 17.40
N PHE A 542 1.40 -10.95 16.47
CA PHE A 542 1.73 -12.37 16.64
C PHE A 542 3.20 -12.61 16.98
N GLY A 543 4.01 -11.57 17.15
CA GLY A 543 5.46 -11.68 17.39
C GLY A 543 6.26 -12.20 16.19
N ILE A 544 5.61 -12.46 15.05
CA ILE A 544 6.19 -12.91 13.80
C ILE A 544 5.56 -12.14 12.64
N ARG A 545 6.33 -11.95 11.57
CA ARG A 545 5.84 -11.46 10.28
C ARG A 545 6.23 -12.41 9.17
N GLN A 546 5.41 -12.47 8.14
CA GLN A 546 5.74 -13.13 6.89
C GLN A 546 6.61 -12.18 6.05
N GLN A 547 7.82 -12.59 5.73
CA GLN A 547 8.73 -11.86 4.85
C GLN A 547 8.79 -12.57 3.51
N ARG A 548 8.45 -11.88 2.41
CA ARG A 548 8.47 -12.48 1.08
C ARG A 548 9.90 -12.61 0.56
N TRP A 549 10.16 -13.66 -0.21
CA TRP A 549 11.46 -13.84 -0.85
C TRP A 549 11.81 -12.67 -1.79
N LEU A 550 10.83 -12.19 -2.56
CA LEU A 550 10.98 -11.03 -3.45
C LEU A 550 11.49 -9.78 -2.71
N GLU A 551 10.92 -9.47 -1.54
CA GLU A 551 11.34 -8.32 -0.71
C GLU A 551 12.77 -8.50 -0.20
N THR A 552 13.18 -9.73 0.06
CA THR A 552 14.51 -10.05 0.60
C THR A 552 15.58 -10.00 -0.46
N MET A 553 15.24 -10.37 -1.70
CA MET A 553 16.21 -10.47 -2.80
C MET A 553 16.29 -9.20 -3.64
N PHE A 554 15.20 -8.45 -3.78
CA PHE A 554 15.16 -7.20 -4.54
C PHE A 554 15.11 -5.96 -3.64
N GLY A 555 15.18 -6.11 -2.31
CA GLY A 555 15.23 -4.97 -1.40
C GLY A 555 16.47 -4.10 -1.58
N ASP A 556 16.34 -2.83 -1.22
CA ASP A 556 17.44 -1.87 -1.23
C ASP A 556 18.56 -2.29 -0.27
N GLY A 557 19.82 -2.11 -0.69
CA GLY A 557 20.99 -2.44 0.13
C GLY A 557 21.22 -3.94 0.33
N THR A 558 20.61 -4.78 -0.51
CA THR A 558 20.86 -6.23 -0.49
C THR A 558 22.27 -6.54 -0.97
N ILE A 559 22.94 -7.48 -0.30
CA ILE A 559 24.34 -7.81 -0.55
C ILE A 559 24.38 -9.10 -1.40
N PRO A 560 25.08 -9.11 -2.55
CA PRO A 560 25.33 -10.32 -3.31
C PRO A 560 26.00 -11.41 -2.46
N LEU A 561 25.74 -12.67 -2.80
CA LEU A 561 26.27 -13.86 -2.13
C LEU A 561 25.83 -14.04 -0.68
N ARG A 562 24.81 -13.31 -0.22
CA ARG A 562 24.18 -13.58 1.08
C ARG A 562 23.18 -14.75 0.96
N PRO A 563 23.32 -15.81 1.77
CA PRO A 563 22.34 -16.89 1.83
C PRO A 563 20.99 -16.42 2.35
N VAL A 564 19.92 -16.89 1.71
CA VAL A 564 18.53 -16.63 2.05
C VAL A 564 17.75 -17.93 1.95
N THR A 565 17.00 -18.24 3.00
CA THR A 565 16.05 -19.35 3.03
C THR A 565 14.62 -18.86 2.87
N SER A 566 13.78 -19.68 2.26
CA SER A 566 12.34 -19.43 2.17
C SER A 566 11.59 -20.75 1.97
N ARG A 567 10.25 -20.72 2.06
CA ARG A 567 9.38 -21.85 1.76
C ARG A 567 8.15 -21.43 0.96
N ASP A 568 7.62 -22.34 0.14
CA ASP A 568 6.35 -22.12 -0.58
C ASP A 568 5.14 -22.65 0.19
N ALA A 569 3.95 -22.53 -0.40
CA ALA A 569 2.70 -22.96 0.21
C ALA A 569 2.58 -24.49 0.27
N GLU A 570 3.26 -25.20 -0.64
CA GLU A 570 3.35 -26.65 -0.69
C GLU A 570 4.31 -27.22 0.37
N GLY A 571 5.11 -26.36 1.01
CA GLY A 571 6.05 -26.71 2.06
C GLY A 571 7.48 -26.98 1.57
N ASN A 572 7.75 -26.85 0.26
CA ASN A 572 9.11 -26.98 -0.26
C ASN A 572 9.97 -25.84 0.28
N ARG A 573 11.22 -26.16 0.60
CA ARG A 573 12.17 -25.21 1.18
C ARG A 573 13.23 -24.85 0.16
N TYR A 574 13.56 -23.57 0.09
CA TYR A 574 14.51 -23.01 -0.85
C TYR A 574 15.70 -22.44 -0.09
N PHE A 575 16.89 -22.73 -0.59
CA PHE A 575 18.14 -22.06 -0.22
C PHE A 575 18.65 -21.30 -1.45
N SER A 576 18.80 -19.99 -1.33
CA SER A 576 19.10 -19.13 -2.47
C SER A 576 20.06 -18.00 -2.09
N TRP A 577 20.73 -17.45 -3.09
CA TRP A 577 21.55 -16.25 -2.92
C TRP A 577 21.61 -15.47 -4.22
N LYS A 578 21.87 -14.17 -4.11
CA LYS A 578 22.04 -13.29 -5.27
C LYS A 578 23.43 -13.48 -5.84
N GLN A 579 23.56 -13.79 -7.12
CA GLN A 579 24.85 -13.88 -7.81
C GLN A 579 25.34 -12.49 -8.23
N ASP A 580 24.46 -11.73 -8.88
CA ASP A 580 24.73 -10.37 -9.36
C ASP A 580 23.52 -9.47 -9.14
N ASP A 581 23.78 -8.17 -9.03
CA ASP A 581 22.80 -7.14 -8.77
C ASP A 581 22.95 -5.97 -9.75
N GLN A 582 21.86 -5.60 -10.43
CA GLN A 582 21.81 -4.47 -11.33
C GLN A 582 20.71 -3.51 -10.88
N GLU A 583 21.13 -2.46 -10.18
CA GLU A 583 20.25 -1.38 -9.73
C GLU A 583 19.49 -0.72 -10.89
N GLU A 584 18.39 -0.07 -10.54
CA GLU A 584 17.63 0.71 -11.51
C GLU A 584 18.50 1.79 -12.14
N ARG A 585 18.55 1.83 -13.47
CA ARG A 585 19.30 2.86 -14.20
C ARG A 585 18.46 3.50 -15.29
N VAL A 586 18.77 4.75 -15.58
CA VAL A 586 18.26 5.43 -16.76
C VAL A 586 19.24 5.16 -17.90
N PRO A 587 18.84 4.46 -18.97
CA PRO A 587 19.71 4.23 -20.12
C PRO A 587 19.97 5.55 -20.85
N ASP A 588 21.05 5.63 -21.64
CA ASP A 588 21.27 6.78 -22.51
C ASP A 588 20.29 6.76 -23.70
N PHE A 589 19.97 7.94 -24.26
CA PHE A 589 19.06 8.02 -25.41
C PHE A 589 19.51 7.15 -26.58
N ALA A 590 20.82 7.01 -26.82
CA ALA A 590 21.33 6.15 -27.88
C ALA A 590 21.00 4.66 -27.65
N GLU A 591 21.04 4.20 -26.40
CA GLU A 591 20.68 2.83 -26.01
C GLU A 591 19.16 2.62 -26.09
N ALA A 592 18.38 3.62 -25.69
CA ALA A 592 16.92 3.53 -25.61
C ALA A 592 16.19 3.92 -26.91
N ARG A 593 16.89 4.50 -27.90
CA ARG A 593 16.31 5.14 -29.09
C ARG A 593 15.21 4.32 -29.75
N ASP A 594 15.47 3.05 -30.03
CA ASP A 594 14.54 2.19 -30.75
C ASP A 594 13.30 1.85 -29.91
N ASN A 595 13.48 1.67 -28.60
CA ASN A 595 12.38 1.48 -27.65
C ASN A 595 11.54 2.77 -27.52
N VAL A 596 12.18 3.94 -27.53
CA VAL A 596 11.51 5.24 -27.50
C VAL A 596 10.69 5.45 -28.76
N GLU A 597 11.26 5.15 -29.93
CA GLU A 597 10.57 5.24 -31.22
C GLU A 597 9.36 4.30 -31.27
N LYS A 598 9.52 3.03 -30.85
CA LYS A 598 8.42 2.07 -30.78
C LYS A 598 7.31 2.55 -29.86
N ALA A 599 7.66 3.00 -28.65
CA ALA A 599 6.69 3.50 -27.67
C ALA A 599 5.96 4.75 -28.18
N TRP A 600 6.66 5.67 -28.84
CA TRP A 600 6.06 6.86 -29.43
C TRP A 600 5.03 6.49 -30.51
N ARG A 601 5.39 5.59 -31.45
CA ARG A 601 4.47 5.16 -32.51
C ARG A 601 3.23 4.47 -31.96
N ILE A 602 3.35 3.69 -30.89
CA ILE A 602 2.21 3.06 -30.21
C ILE A 602 1.27 4.13 -29.65
N VAL A 603 1.81 5.16 -28.98
CA VAL A 603 0.99 6.23 -28.42
C VAL A 603 0.27 7.01 -29.53
N GLU A 604 0.97 7.36 -30.61
CA GLU A 604 0.39 8.05 -31.77
C GLU A 604 -0.60 7.21 -32.58
N ALA A 605 -0.55 5.88 -32.46
CA ALA A 605 -1.52 4.99 -33.08
C ALA A 605 -2.85 4.90 -32.31
N ARG A 606 -2.90 5.33 -31.04
CA ARG A 606 -4.14 5.25 -30.24
C ARG A 606 -5.31 6.01 -30.86
N PRO A 607 -5.19 7.26 -31.34
CA PRO A 607 -6.28 7.94 -32.02
C PRO A 607 -6.77 7.19 -33.27
N LEU A 608 -5.87 6.53 -34.01
CA LEU A 608 -6.23 5.72 -35.18
C LEU A 608 -7.02 4.46 -34.78
N ALA A 609 -6.58 3.78 -33.73
CA ALA A 609 -7.27 2.61 -33.18
C ALA A 609 -8.68 2.99 -32.69
N PHE A 610 -8.78 4.11 -31.96
CA PHE A 610 -10.07 4.61 -31.49
C PHE A 610 -10.99 4.97 -32.65
N LYS A 611 -10.47 5.69 -33.66
CA LYS A 611 -11.24 6.04 -34.85
C LYS A 611 -11.78 4.78 -35.56
N ARG A 612 -10.92 3.79 -35.83
CA ARG A 612 -11.34 2.51 -36.43
C ARG A 612 -12.42 1.82 -35.59
N ALA A 613 -12.22 1.73 -34.28
CA ALA A 613 -13.20 1.13 -33.38
C ALA A 613 -14.55 1.86 -33.43
N THR A 614 -14.55 3.20 -33.42
CA THR A 614 -15.79 3.98 -33.52
C THR A 614 -16.50 3.84 -34.87
N GLU A 615 -15.76 3.70 -35.97
CA GLU A 615 -16.34 3.43 -37.30
C GLU A 615 -16.99 2.04 -37.36
N ILE A 616 -16.42 1.04 -36.68
CA ILE A 616 -17.01 -0.29 -36.55
C ILE A 616 -18.27 -0.24 -35.69
N VAL A 617 -18.25 0.48 -34.56
CA VAL A 617 -19.44 0.69 -33.70
C VAL A 617 -20.59 1.30 -34.47
N ALA A 618 -20.33 2.33 -35.29
CA ALA A 618 -21.36 2.98 -36.10
C ALA A 618 -22.03 2.00 -37.08
N LYS A 619 -21.26 1.09 -37.70
CA LYS A 619 -21.80 0.05 -38.60
C LYS A 619 -22.55 -1.05 -37.85
N LEU A 620 -22.05 -1.43 -36.66
CA LEU A 620 -22.62 -2.49 -35.82
C LEU A 620 -24.04 -2.18 -35.36
N ASP A 621 -24.28 -0.92 -34.97
CA ASP A 621 -25.60 -0.50 -34.51
C ASP A 621 -26.64 -0.50 -35.65
N GLU A 622 -26.21 -0.41 -36.92
CA GLU A 622 -27.09 -0.49 -38.10
C GLU A 622 -27.34 -1.92 -38.57
N LYS A 623 -26.29 -2.76 -38.64
CA LYS A 623 -26.32 -4.04 -39.39
C LYS A 623 -25.76 -5.26 -38.62
N GLY A 624 -25.27 -5.08 -37.40
CA GLY A 624 -24.70 -6.16 -36.60
C GLY A 624 -23.30 -6.61 -37.07
N PHE A 625 -22.71 -7.58 -36.36
CA PHE A 625 -21.29 -7.97 -36.56
C PHE A 625 -21.03 -8.56 -37.95
N ALA A 626 -21.91 -9.43 -38.44
CA ALA A 626 -21.74 -10.16 -39.70
C ALA A 626 -21.52 -9.24 -40.92
N ASP A 627 -22.15 -8.07 -40.90
CA ASP A 627 -22.07 -7.10 -42.00
C ASP A 627 -21.05 -5.97 -41.75
N SER A 628 -20.55 -5.86 -40.50
CA SER A 628 -19.66 -4.77 -40.08
C SER A 628 -18.17 -5.15 -40.13
N LEU A 629 -17.87 -6.45 -40.12
CA LEU A 629 -16.53 -7.03 -40.09
C LEU A 629 -16.30 -7.97 -41.27
N SER A 630 -15.05 -8.12 -41.68
CA SER A 630 -14.65 -9.14 -42.64
C SER A 630 -14.71 -10.55 -42.04
N LYS A 631 -14.69 -11.58 -42.89
CA LYS A 631 -14.75 -12.98 -42.42
C LYS A 631 -13.63 -13.34 -41.43
N ALA A 632 -12.42 -12.82 -41.65
CA ALA A 632 -11.29 -13.05 -40.74
C ALA A 632 -11.49 -12.31 -39.40
N GLU A 633 -11.95 -11.06 -39.43
CA GLU A 633 -12.24 -10.28 -38.22
C GLU A 633 -13.39 -10.88 -37.40
N LEU A 634 -14.36 -11.55 -38.06
CA LEU A 634 -15.43 -12.27 -37.38
C LEU A 634 -14.93 -13.47 -36.56
N GLU A 635 -13.83 -14.11 -36.96
CA GLU A 635 -13.21 -15.21 -36.20
C GLU A 635 -12.54 -14.71 -34.91
N GLU A 636 -12.19 -13.43 -34.85
CA GLU A 636 -11.63 -12.79 -33.65
C GLU A 636 -12.70 -12.28 -32.67
N VAL A 637 -13.99 -12.30 -33.07
CA VAL A 637 -15.09 -11.87 -32.20
C VAL A 637 -15.30 -12.91 -31.10
N GLN A 638 -15.27 -12.47 -29.86
CA GLN A 638 -15.47 -13.32 -28.68
C GLN A 638 -16.73 -12.90 -27.92
N GLU A 639 -17.47 -13.89 -27.45
CA GLU A 639 -18.53 -13.68 -26.47
C GLU A 639 -17.97 -13.90 -25.06
N ILE A 640 -18.15 -12.93 -24.18
CA ILE A 640 -17.58 -12.91 -22.84
C ILE A 640 -18.70 -12.64 -21.84
N GLY A 641 -18.85 -13.54 -20.87
CA GLY A 641 -19.79 -13.40 -19.77
C GLY A 641 -20.48 -14.71 -19.39
N PRO A 642 -21.40 -14.66 -18.42
CA PRO A 642 -21.76 -13.48 -17.63
C PRO A 642 -20.66 -13.05 -16.65
N PHE A 643 -20.47 -11.74 -16.44
CA PHE A 643 -19.59 -11.20 -15.40
C PHE A 643 -20.13 -9.90 -14.80
N THR A 644 -19.82 -9.63 -13.53
CA THR A 644 -20.18 -8.40 -12.80
C THR A 644 -19.05 -7.37 -12.91
N TRP A 645 -19.32 -6.10 -12.60
CA TRP A 645 -18.27 -5.07 -12.56
C TRP A 645 -17.22 -5.42 -11.50
N LEU A 646 -17.68 -5.73 -10.29
CA LEU A 646 -16.85 -6.10 -9.15
C LEU A 646 -17.14 -7.54 -8.74
N THR A 647 -16.10 -8.30 -8.39
CA THR A 647 -16.19 -9.68 -7.91
C THR A 647 -15.58 -9.81 -6.52
N GLN A 648 -16.11 -10.71 -5.69
CA GLN A 648 -15.54 -11.03 -4.37
C GLN A 648 -14.30 -11.95 -4.48
N GLY A 649 -14.02 -12.50 -5.67
CA GLY A 649 -12.90 -13.41 -5.89
C GLY A 649 -12.93 -14.64 -4.98
N ALA A 650 -11.79 -15.31 -4.82
CA ALA A 650 -11.65 -16.49 -3.96
C ALA A 650 -11.58 -16.16 -2.45
N ALA A 651 -11.56 -14.87 -2.09
CA ALA A 651 -11.32 -14.40 -0.72
C ALA A 651 -12.59 -14.37 0.17
N GLY A 652 -13.75 -14.75 -0.38
CA GLY A 652 -15.01 -14.90 0.35
C GLY A 652 -15.76 -13.59 0.65
N VAL A 653 -16.91 -13.71 1.32
CA VAL A 653 -17.92 -12.63 1.51
C VAL A 653 -17.42 -11.44 2.35
N ASN A 654 -16.32 -11.62 3.08
CA ASN A 654 -15.72 -10.60 3.95
C ASN A 654 -14.59 -9.80 3.27
N ALA A 655 -14.16 -10.20 2.07
CA ALA A 655 -13.09 -9.51 1.36
C ALA A 655 -13.61 -8.30 0.60
N ALA A 656 -12.76 -7.29 0.43
CA ALA A 656 -13.07 -6.14 -0.40
C ALA A 656 -13.31 -6.62 -1.84
N PRO A 657 -14.42 -6.23 -2.49
CA PRO A 657 -14.64 -6.55 -3.89
C PRO A 657 -13.52 -5.97 -4.76
N VAL A 658 -13.06 -6.76 -5.72
CA VAL A 658 -12.01 -6.37 -6.68
C VAL A 658 -12.60 -6.23 -8.07
N LEU A 659 -11.94 -5.44 -8.92
CA LEU A 659 -12.33 -5.28 -10.31
C LEU A 659 -12.31 -6.65 -11.03
N SER A 660 -13.42 -7.00 -11.67
CA SER A 660 -13.50 -8.24 -12.44
C SER A 660 -12.50 -8.24 -13.60
N SER A 661 -11.88 -9.40 -13.85
CA SER A 661 -10.97 -9.64 -14.98
C SER A 661 -11.44 -10.86 -15.77
N PRO A 662 -12.54 -10.74 -16.53
CA PRO A 662 -13.10 -11.88 -17.27
C PRO A 662 -12.12 -12.37 -18.35
N GLN A 663 -12.10 -13.69 -18.57
CA GLN A 663 -11.25 -14.30 -19.58
C GLN A 663 -11.62 -13.75 -20.97
N GLY A 664 -10.61 -13.36 -21.77
CA GLY A 664 -10.80 -12.71 -23.08
C GLY A 664 -10.66 -11.19 -23.05
N LEU A 665 -10.77 -10.53 -21.89
CA LEU A 665 -10.48 -9.11 -21.74
C LEU A 665 -9.11 -8.88 -21.08
N ALA A 666 -8.17 -8.31 -21.84
CA ALA A 666 -6.84 -8.00 -21.33
C ALA A 666 -6.86 -6.69 -20.54
N MET A 667 -6.74 -6.78 -19.21
CA MET A 667 -6.64 -5.63 -18.28
C MET A 667 -7.71 -4.56 -18.54
N PRO A 668 -9.00 -4.88 -18.37
CA PRO A 668 -10.08 -3.97 -18.75
C PRO A 668 -9.99 -2.61 -18.02
N GLY A 669 -9.66 -2.62 -16.72
CA GLY A 669 -9.60 -1.41 -15.90
C GLY A 669 -10.99 -0.84 -15.59
N ASN A 670 -11.05 0.10 -14.64
CA ASN A 670 -12.31 0.63 -14.15
C ASN A 670 -13.07 1.46 -15.21
N LYS A 671 -12.35 2.23 -16.03
CA LYS A 671 -12.93 3.06 -17.10
C LYS A 671 -13.66 2.23 -18.16
N MET A 672 -13.11 1.06 -18.52
CA MET A 672 -13.76 0.13 -19.44
C MET A 672 -15.04 -0.44 -18.82
N MET A 673 -14.96 -0.92 -17.57
CA MET A 673 -16.14 -1.44 -16.86
C MET A 673 -17.24 -0.40 -16.75
N GLN A 674 -16.91 0.83 -16.36
CA GLN A 674 -17.86 1.93 -16.31
C GLN A 674 -18.54 2.16 -17.67
N LYS A 675 -17.78 2.08 -18.77
CA LYS A 675 -18.34 2.27 -20.11
C LYS A 675 -19.23 1.10 -20.55
N VAL A 676 -18.85 -0.14 -20.26
CA VAL A 676 -19.64 -1.34 -20.54
C VAL A 676 -20.97 -1.29 -19.78
N PHE A 677 -20.93 -1.10 -18.47
CA PHE A 677 -22.12 -1.11 -17.60
C PHE A 677 -23.00 0.15 -17.73
N SER A 678 -22.56 1.18 -18.46
CA SER A 678 -23.39 2.34 -18.83
C SER A 678 -23.95 2.26 -20.25
N THR A 679 -23.59 1.23 -21.01
CA THR A 679 -24.12 0.99 -22.36
C THR A 679 -25.47 0.30 -22.26
N ALA A 680 -26.44 0.71 -23.07
CA ALA A 680 -27.76 0.07 -23.09
C ALA A 680 -27.72 -1.30 -23.80
N GLU A 681 -28.65 -2.18 -23.45
CA GLU A 681 -28.77 -3.50 -24.09
C GLU A 681 -28.91 -3.40 -25.62
N GLY A 682 -28.17 -4.24 -26.34
CA GLY A 682 -28.14 -4.26 -27.80
C GLY A 682 -27.33 -3.14 -28.45
N LYS A 683 -26.81 -2.16 -27.68
CA LYS A 683 -25.95 -1.07 -28.19
C LYS A 683 -24.47 -1.43 -28.16
N SER A 684 -23.71 -0.75 -29.01
CA SER A 684 -22.27 -0.90 -29.10
C SER A 684 -21.48 0.33 -28.62
N VAL A 685 -20.25 0.09 -28.16
CA VAL A 685 -19.34 1.11 -27.66
C VAL A 685 -17.89 0.77 -27.97
N ALA A 686 -17.06 1.79 -28.19
CA ALA A 686 -15.61 1.66 -28.34
C ALA A 686 -14.92 2.15 -27.07
N VAL A 687 -14.02 1.35 -26.49
CA VAL A 687 -13.30 1.71 -25.27
C VAL A 687 -11.95 0.99 -25.20
N PHE A 688 -10.94 1.70 -24.68
CA PHE A 688 -9.63 1.10 -24.44
C PHE A 688 -9.62 0.24 -23.17
N ASN A 689 -8.79 -0.79 -23.19
CA ASN A 689 -8.31 -1.39 -21.96
C ASN A 689 -7.42 -0.41 -21.17
N GLU A 690 -7.12 -0.73 -19.91
CA GLU A 690 -6.40 0.14 -18.99
C GLU A 690 -5.06 0.67 -19.54
N PRO A 691 -4.15 -0.17 -20.09
CA PRO A 691 -2.88 0.31 -20.66
C PRO A 691 -3.03 0.96 -22.05
N GLN A 692 -4.23 1.06 -22.62
CA GLN A 692 -4.50 1.59 -23.96
C GLN A 692 -3.69 0.88 -25.06
N THR A 693 -3.55 -0.44 -24.96
CA THR A 693 -2.90 -1.30 -25.96
C THR A 693 -3.91 -1.90 -26.94
N ILE A 694 -5.17 -2.06 -26.51
CA ILE A 694 -6.26 -2.60 -27.32
C ILE A 694 -7.48 -1.69 -27.15
N CYS A 695 -8.04 -1.23 -28.26
CA CYS A 695 -9.36 -0.60 -28.28
C CYS A 695 -10.40 -1.67 -28.57
N TYR A 696 -11.23 -2.01 -27.59
CA TYR A 696 -12.30 -2.98 -27.77
C TYR A 696 -13.53 -2.32 -28.38
N VAL A 697 -14.09 -2.97 -29.40
CA VAL A 697 -15.45 -2.72 -29.88
C VAL A 697 -16.37 -3.72 -29.17
N ILE A 698 -17.28 -3.21 -28.35
CA ILE A 698 -18.10 -4.01 -27.46
C ILE A 698 -19.55 -3.83 -27.84
N ARG A 699 -20.30 -4.93 -27.96
CA ARG A 699 -21.77 -4.92 -28.00
C ARG A 699 -22.29 -5.56 -26.73
N LEU A 700 -23.13 -4.83 -26.01
CA LEU A 700 -23.80 -5.36 -24.83
C LEU A 700 -24.94 -6.28 -25.28
N LEU A 701 -24.95 -7.54 -24.83
CA LEU A 701 -25.99 -8.50 -25.21
C LEU A 701 -27.17 -8.47 -24.24
N ALA A 702 -26.89 -8.57 -22.94
CA ALA A 702 -27.90 -8.62 -21.90
C ALA A 702 -27.32 -8.21 -20.53
N PHE A 703 -28.22 -7.78 -19.65
CA PHE A 703 -27.97 -7.68 -18.21
C PHE A 703 -28.76 -8.75 -17.46
N GLU A 704 -28.10 -9.45 -16.54
CA GLU A 704 -28.70 -10.51 -15.73
C GLU A 704 -28.35 -10.27 -14.25
N PRO A 705 -29.34 -10.14 -13.33
CA PRO A 705 -30.78 -10.09 -13.59
C PRO A 705 -31.22 -8.80 -14.30
N PRO A 706 -32.45 -8.76 -14.85
CA PRO A 706 -33.09 -7.51 -15.26
C PRO A 706 -33.13 -6.48 -14.13
N GLU A 707 -33.13 -5.20 -14.47
CA GLU A 707 -33.07 -4.12 -13.48
C GLU A 707 -34.24 -4.15 -12.49
N SER A 708 -35.44 -4.55 -12.92
CA SER A 708 -36.62 -4.71 -12.06
C SER A 708 -36.37 -5.69 -10.92
N ASP A 709 -35.83 -6.87 -11.25
CA ASP A 709 -35.59 -7.94 -10.29
C ASP A 709 -34.45 -7.55 -9.32
N LEU A 710 -33.47 -6.78 -9.81
CA LEU A 710 -32.42 -6.22 -8.96
C LEU A 710 -32.98 -5.18 -7.98
N GLN A 711 -33.94 -4.35 -8.38
CA GLN A 711 -34.58 -3.37 -7.49
C GLN A 711 -35.30 -4.08 -6.34
N ASP A 712 -36.10 -5.10 -6.65
CA ASP A 712 -36.80 -5.90 -5.62
C ASP A 712 -35.81 -6.56 -4.64
N ARG A 713 -34.70 -7.11 -5.17
CA ARG A 713 -33.65 -7.69 -4.32
C ARG A 713 -32.93 -6.65 -3.48
N PHE A 714 -32.71 -5.45 -4.01
CA PHE A 714 -32.05 -4.37 -3.29
C PHE A 714 -32.89 -3.91 -2.09
N GLU A 715 -34.21 -3.83 -2.23
CA GLU A 715 -35.12 -3.52 -1.12
C GLU A 715 -34.98 -4.51 0.04
N GLY A 716 -34.84 -5.80 -0.26
CA GLY A 716 -34.62 -6.85 0.74
C GLY A 716 -33.26 -6.79 1.45
N VAL A 717 -32.29 -6.05 0.92
CA VAL A 717 -30.88 -6.00 1.38
C VAL A 717 -30.49 -4.60 1.88
N LEU A 718 -31.45 -3.68 2.03
CA LEU A 718 -31.22 -2.32 2.56
C LEU A 718 -30.53 -2.31 3.94
N GLY A 719 -30.62 -3.39 4.70
CA GLY A 719 -29.93 -3.59 5.99
C GLY A 719 -28.47 -4.04 5.90
N ASP A 720 -28.00 -4.60 4.78
CA ASP A 720 -26.61 -5.08 4.61
C ASP A 720 -25.68 -3.93 4.17
N GLN A 721 -25.48 -2.98 5.09
CA GLN A 721 -24.61 -1.82 4.86
C GLN A 721 -23.14 -2.20 4.74
N ARG A 722 -22.71 -3.29 5.39
CA ARG A 722 -21.29 -3.62 5.51
C ARG A 722 -20.68 -3.93 4.14
N ARG A 723 -21.38 -4.73 3.32
CA ARG A 723 -20.88 -5.11 1.99
C ARG A 723 -20.78 -3.92 1.03
N LEU A 724 -21.78 -3.05 1.04
CA LEU A 724 -21.81 -1.84 0.20
C LEU A 724 -20.78 -0.79 0.67
N SER A 725 -20.54 -0.69 1.98
CA SER A 725 -19.57 0.25 2.53
C SER A 725 -18.14 0.02 2.03
N MET A 726 -17.75 -1.23 1.76
CA MET A 726 -16.42 -1.52 1.21
C MET A 726 -16.29 -1.02 -0.24
N VAL A 727 -17.34 -1.16 -1.05
CA VAL A 727 -17.36 -0.59 -2.42
C VAL A 727 -17.37 0.92 -2.37
N ALA A 728 -18.14 1.52 -1.45
CA ALA A 728 -18.19 2.96 -1.25
C ALA A 728 -16.81 3.54 -0.90
N GLN A 729 -16.06 2.88 0.00
CA GLN A 729 -14.70 3.27 0.37
C GLN A 729 -13.74 3.25 -0.83
N THR A 730 -13.78 2.20 -1.65
CA THR A 730 -12.93 2.11 -2.85
C THR A 730 -13.32 3.17 -3.89
N ALA A 731 -14.61 3.34 -4.16
CA ALA A 731 -15.10 4.36 -5.09
C ALA A 731 -14.75 5.78 -4.61
N PHE A 732 -14.84 6.03 -3.31
CA PHE A 732 -14.44 7.29 -2.70
C PHE A 732 -12.96 7.56 -2.91
N ALA A 733 -12.09 6.56 -2.71
CA ALA A 733 -10.65 6.72 -2.93
C ALA A 733 -10.34 7.12 -4.38
N GLU A 734 -11.02 6.53 -5.37
CA GLU A 734 -10.88 6.90 -6.78
C GLU A 734 -11.32 8.34 -7.05
N VAL A 735 -12.53 8.72 -6.63
CA VAL A 735 -13.06 10.08 -6.80
C VAL A 735 -12.17 11.12 -6.12
N PHE A 736 -11.65 10.79 -4.94
CA PHE A 736 -10.72 11.64 -4.21
C PHE A 736 -9.42 11.88 -5.00
N MET A 737 -8.84 10.82 -5.55
CA MET A 737 -7.62 10.94 -6.36
C MET A 737 -7.86 11.70 -7.67
N ASP A 738 -9.00 11.47 -8.32
CA ASP A 738 -9.41 12.21 -9.52
C ASP A 738 -9.64 13.70 -9.22
N TRP A 739 -10.22 14.03 -8.07
CA TRP A 739 -10.40 15.42 -7.63
C TRP A 739 -9.06 16.11 -7.41
N ILE A 740 -8.12 15.46 -6.73
CA ILE A 740 -6.78 15.99 -6.51
C ILE A 740 -6.05 16.19 -7.85
N ALA A 741 -6.09 15.21 -8.74
CA ALA A 741 -5.49 15.33 -10.07
C ALA A 741 -6.15 16.45 -10.91
N GLY A 742 -7.47 16.62 -10.76
CA GLY A 742 -8.22 17.73 -11.35
C GLY A 742 -7.74 19.08 -10.82
N LEU A 743 -7.57 19.21 -9.51
CA LEU A 743 -7.05 20.43 -8.87
C LEU A 743 -5.63 20.77 -9.34
N GLU A 744 -4.74 19.78 -9.41
CA GLU A 744 -3.38 19.97 -9.95
C GLU A 744 -3.38 20.44 -11.41
N LYS A 745 -4.30 19.88 -12.22
CA LYS A 745 -4.49 20.26 -13.61
C LYS A 745 -5.05 21.68 -13.75
N ASP A 746 -6.06 22.04 -12.97
CA ASP A 746 -6.70 23.36 -12.99
C ASP A 746 -5.74 24.47 -12.51
N LEU A 747 -4.83 24.11 -11.61
CA LEU A 747 -3.75 24.97 -11.16
C LEU A 747 -2.52 24.95 -12.09
N GLU A 748 -2.53 24.16 -13.16
CA GLU A 748 -1.40 24.04 -14.10
C GLU A 748 -0.08 23.73 -13.38
N LEU A 749 -0.11 22.81 -12.42
CA LEU A 749 1.06 22.42 -11.63
C LEU A 749 2.18 21.88 -12.53
N THR A 750 3.36 22.47 -12.40
CA THR A 750 4.55 22.11 -13.20
C THR A 750 5.76 21.99 -12.29
N TRP A 751 6.46 20.86 -12.42
CA TRP A 751 7.73 20.60 -11.75
C TRP A 751 8.87 20.85 -12.74
N ASN A 752 9.81 21.72 -12.36
CA ASN A 752 11.01 22.03 -13.17
C ASN A 752 12.15 21.04 -12.92
N ARG A 753 12.03 20.23 -11.86
CA ARG A 753 12.86 19.04 -11.59
C ARG A 753 11.98 17.97 -10.96
N ASP A 754 12.37 16.71 -11.06
CA ASP A 754 11.64 15.65 -10.38
C ASP A 754 11.68 15.85 -8.85
N PRO A 755 10.57 15.53 -8.15
CA PRO A 755 10.53 15.55 -6.69
C PRO A 755 11.51 14.52 -6.13
N ARG A 756 12.22 14.88 -5.06
CA ARG A 756 13.10 13.94 -4.37
C ARG A 756 12.26 12.98 -3.54
N LEU A 757 12.58 11.70 -3.64
CA LEU A 757 12.01 10.68 -2.76
C LEU A 757 12.40 10.98 -1.30
N PRO A 758 11.51 10.69 -0.33
CA PRO A 758 11.85 10.80 1.08
C PRO A 758 13.09 9.93 1.36
N ARG A 759 14.07 10.52 2.07
CA ARG A 759 15.32 9.85 2.44
C ARG A 759 15.17 8.92 3.63
#